data_AF-A0A846WLZ1-F1
#
_entry.id   AF-A0A846WLZ1-F1
#
_cell.length_a   1.000
_cell.length_b   1.000
_cell.length_c   1.000
_cell.angle_alpha   90.00
_cell.angle_beta   90.00
_cell.angle_gamma   90.00
#
_symmetry.space_group_name_H-M   'P 1'
#
loop_
_entity.id
_entity.type
_entity.pdbx_description
1 polymer ?
#
loop_
_entity_poly.entity_id
_entity_poly.type
_entity_poly.pdbx_seq_one_letter_code
_entity_poly.pdbx_strand_id
1 'polypeptide(L)'
;MTLTTDRSEAGTGTDRHSVGYGFPPRAALSVAAVLAVVLLLLDIAAAVDLDVAGAGVRAVLVFAGVLTLPGLPLVIALRIPGRALSAILAAAISLSVTVLAAQTTMIAEWWSPLRTQAILMVATLAVCLWTWRTLPAATRSGTWRLGRRTWTRSRARSLVALAVALALFVVSAESLDVLRVGRFGVIAGVDAYFFVGLALLAVVIVAALGARRLDPLVLSVSTVLAVVYNGMLVGAATGETSIPTSFVHRGFISILAQGHALPDQIDARFSWAGFFSMAAHVQTAAGLPDVTGVLVWAPLVSGVVMSFGVYAIAIAVTGRARLAWMSVLLYHGFNWYQQDYFAPQAMALIGYTAILATLLWQLRRAPLPDLGQGRIQRVLTAFRRTPGRVPGIGAGRTLALEAILVVIVAAGTVSHQMTPILTIVALAAFAATGTTRYRTLWLAAGLIFAAWFSYGATDFWLGHLQSLVEEVGKVGQSVEAGVGDRLSGDPTYTRMQYLRMMASGGFALVGLIGWFVWRTKRTRLIAGLLCAAPFLLVALQSYGGEMIIRCFLLASPVLAPFVALTLAWVGHRIDMARRRRPGSSRLTALTSMVLCVAVFAVGVLETTNRGLNTAFEASTRDEVVLTDEFMATIPPDSLVMSFSHAPHSVGIRRTLDPHGPKFAFIDSYPCLNNIALCTEQRDPDFVYITNQGIQMLVLQYGQDPSWLRQQIDEVVDTGRFRVTVNTPSVQILRNVKNGPTS
;
A
#
# COMPACT_ATOMS: atom_id res chain seq x y z
N MET A 1 1.76 59.95 35.58
CA MET A 1 0.50 59.19 35.56
C MET A 1 0.58 58.19 34.39
N THR A 2 1.54 57.27 34.40
CA THR A 2 1.42 55.85 34.83
C THR A 2 0.32 55.08 34.12
N LEU A 3 0.68 54.44 33.00
CA LEU A 3 0.03 53.21 32.55
C LEU A 3 1.08 52.09 32.57
N THR A 4 0.79 51.15 33.44
CA THR A 4 1.59 50.06 33.95
C THR A 4 1.91 49.02 32.89
N THR A 5 3.21 48.78 32.71
CA THR A 5 3.78 47.57 32.11
C THR A 5 3.51 46.37 33.00
N ASP A 6 2.69 45.44 32.55
CA ASP A 6 2.53 44.16 33.21
C ASP A 6 3.54 43.15 32.64
N ARG A 7 4.51 42.79 33.48
CA ARG A 7 5.50 41.73 33.25
C ARG A 7 4.82 40.39 33.57
N SER A 8 4.58 39.56 32.55
CA SER A 8 4.43 38.11 32.75
C SER A 8 5.63 37.35 32.17
N GLU A 9 6.49 36.94 33.09
CA GLU A 9 7.27 35.71 33.16
C GLU A 9 7.67 34.98 31.85
N ALA A 10 8.95 35.15 31.50
CA ALA A 10 9.92 34.06 31.36
C ALA A 10 9.48 32.79 30.60
N GLY A 11 9.32 32.91 29.28
CA GLY A 11 9.53 31.80 28.36
C GLY A 11 11.02 31.69 28.01
N THR A 12 11.71 30.75 28.67
CA THR A 12 13.08 30.29 28.42
C THR A 12 13.58 30.53 26.99
N GLY A 13 14.73 31.20 26.86
CA GLY A 13 15.43 31.41 25.61
C GLY A 13 15.53 30.13 24.79
N THR A 14 14.93 30.15 23.61
CA THR A 14 15.15 29.10 22.62
C THR A 14 16.60 29.17 22.19
N ASP A 15 17.40 28.20 22.65
CA ASP A 15 18.77 27.96 22.17
C ASP A 15 18.79 27.95 20.63
N ARG A 16 19.33 29.03 20.04
CA ARG A 16 19.45 29.23 18.59
C ARG A 16 20.40 28.22 17.92
N HIS A 17 20.98 27.30 18.69
CA HIS A 17 22.01 26.34 18.24
C HIS A 17 21.56 24.87 18.21
N SER A 18 20.32 24.54 18.59
CA SER A 18 19.86 23.13 18.61
C SER A 18 19.39 22.64 17.22
N VAL A 19 19.90 21.48 16.77
CA VAL A 19 19.50 20.86 15.50
C VAL A 19 18.27 19.97 15.70
N GLY A 20 17.24 20.17 14.87
CA GLY A 20 15.99 19.42 14.94
C GLY A 20 16.03 18.07 14.22
N TYR A 21 15.56 17.01 14.88
CA TYR A 21 15.44 15.65 14.34
C TYR A 21 14.01 15.12 14.49
N GLY A 22 13.62 14.18 13.62
CA GLY A 22 12.36 13.43 13.77
C GLY A 22 12.33 12.60 15.05
N PHE A 23 13.41 11.89 15.34
CA PHE A 23 13.55 11.00 16.50
C PHE A 23 14.70 11.45 17.40
N PRO A 24 14.75 11.03 18.68
CA PRO A 24 15.95 11.20 19.49
C PRO A 24 17.12 10.46 18.82
N PRO A 25 18.12 11.17 18.27
CA PRO A 25 19.06 10.57 17.32
C PRO A 25 19.91 9.48 17.96
N ARG A 26 20.39 9.67 19.20
CA ARG A 26 21.16 8.65 19.92
C ARG A 26 20.36 7.38 20.19
N ALA A 27 19.11 7.51 20.67
CA ALA A 27 18.27 6.34 20.92
C ALA A 27 17.96 5.59 19.60
N ALA A 28 17.64 6.31 18.53
CA ALA A 28 17.35 5.72 17.23
C ALA A 28 18.58 5.02 16.61
N LEU A 29 19.77 5.61 16.72
CA LEU A 29 21.02 4.96 16.29
C LEU A 29 21.36 3.72 17.13
N SER A 30 21.07 3.75 18.44
CA SER A 30 21.29 2.59 19.31
C SER A 30 20.37 1.44 18.93
N VAL A 31 19.07 1.71 18.70
CA VAL A 31 18.10 0.71 18.23
C VAL A 31 18.52 0.16 16.86
N ALA A 32 18.94 1.01 15.93
CA ALA A 32 19.43 0.58 14.62
C ALA A 32 20.67 -0.32 14.73
N ALA A 33 21.63 0.05 15.56
CA ALA A 33 22.84 -0.74 15.78
C ALA A 33 22.53 -2.10 16.44
N VAL A 34 21.67 -2.12 17.46
CA VAL A 34 21.25 -3.36 18.12
C VAL A 34 20.55 -4.28 17.12
N LEU A 35 19.59 -3.76 16.33
CA LEU A 35 18.91 -4.56 15.32
C LEU A 35 19.89 -5.11 14.27
N ALA A 36 20.85 -4.30 13.80
CA ALA A 36 21.85 -4.75 12.85
C ALA A 36 22.77 -5.85 13.43
N VAL A 37 23.18 -5.74 14.69
CA VAL A 37 23.97 -6.79 15.37
C VAL A 37 23.14 -8.06 15.53
N VAL A 38 21.88 -7.95 15.96
CA VAL A 38 20.99 -9.12 16.09
C VAL A 38 20.81 -9.84 14.76
N LEU A 39 20.58 -9.11 13.67
CA LEU A 39 20.46 -9.69 12.33
C LEU A 39 21.76 -10.38 11.89
N LEU A 40 22.92 -9.79 12.16
CA LEU A 40 24.21 -10.44 11.90
C LEU A 40 24.39 -11.74 12.68
N LEU A 41 24.01 -11.76 13.96
CA LEU A 41 24.09 -12.96 14.78
C LEU A 41 23.14 -14.04 14.27
N LEU A 42 21.94 -13.66 13.82
CA LEU A 42 20.99 -14.58 13.19
C LEU A 42 21.51 -15.14 11.86
N ASP A 43 22.18 -14.32 11.06
CA ASP A 43 22.80 -14.76 9.80
C ASP A 43 23.94 -15.76 10.06
N ILE A 44 24.78 -15.49 11.06
CA ILE A 44 25.86 -16.40 11.48
C ILE A 44 25.27 -17.72 12.00
N ALA A 45 24.25 -17.66 12.85
CA ALA A 45 23.58 -18.84 13.36
C ALA A 45 22.96 -19.68 12.24
N ALA A 46 22.26 -19.02 11.30
CA ALA A 46 21.69 -19.68 10.14
C ALA A 46 22.75 -20.29 9.22
N ALA A 47 23.93 -19.67 9.09
CA ALA A 47 25.02 -20.21 8.29
C ALA A 47 25.69 -21.46 8.89
N VAL A 48 25.45 -21.76 10.16
CA VAL A 48 25.93 -22.97 10.85
C VAL A 48 24.78 -23.91 11.24
N ASP A 49 23.61 -23.76 10.61
CA ASP A 49 22.40 -24.56 10.85
C ASP A 49 21.92 -24.57 12.31
N LEU A 50 22.20 -23.49 13.05
CA LEU A 50 21.76 -23.32 14.43
C LEU A 50 20.47 -22.50 14.47
N ASP A 51 19.37 -23.16 14.87
CA ASP A 51 18.11 -22.47 15.13
C ASP A 51 18.13 -21.79 16.51
N VAL A 52 18.46 -20.49 16.52
CA VAL A 52 18.55 -19.66 17.74
C VAL A 52 17.24 -18.92 18.02
N ALA A 53 16.37 -18.79 17.02
CA ALA A 53 15.12 -18.05 17.13
C ALA A 53 14.08 -18.64 16.20
N GLY A 54 12.95 -19.10 16.76
CA GLY A 54 11.87 -19.67 15.97
C GLY A 54 11.46 -18.77 14.80
N ALA A 55 11.08 -19.38 13.67
CA ALA A 55 10.90 -18.73 12.37
C ALA A 55 10.07 -17.43 12.41
N GLY A 56 9.04 -17.36 13.25
CA GLY A 56 8.23 -16.15 13.42
C GLY A 56 9.01 -14.95 13.98
N VAL A 57 9.86 -15.16 15.00
CA VAL A 57 10.67 -14.08 15.58
C VAL A 57 11.72 -13.61 14.59
N ARG A 58 12.38 -14.56 13.92
CA ARG A 58 13.36 -14.27 12.87
C ARG A 58 12.74 -13.46 11.73
N ALA A 59 11.56 -13.86 11.25
CA ALA A 59 10.83 -13.11 10.24
C ALA A 59 10.53 -11.67 10.68
N VAL A 60 10.00 -11.47 11.89
CA VAL A 60 9.71 -10.12 12.41
C VAL A 60 10.97 -9.25 12.44
N LEU A 61 12.11 -9.80 12.86
CA LEU A 61 13.38 -9.05 12.90
C LEU A 61 13.89 -8.71 11.50
N VAL A 62 13.83 -9.65 10.55
CA VAL A 62 14.23 -9.41 9.15
C VAL A 62 13.35 -8.35 8.50
N PHE A 63 12.02 -8.44 8.66
CA PHE A 63 11.10 -7.41 8.17
C PHE A 63 11.34 -6.04 8.83
N ALA A 64 11.63 -6.01 10.14
CA ALA A 64 12.02 -4.78 10.80
C ALA A 64 13.33 -4.20 10.23
N GLY A 65 14.30 -5.04 9.92
CA GLY A 65 15.54 -4.68 9.22
C GLY A 65 15.25 -4.05 7.86
N VAL A 66 14.52 -4.74 6.99
CA VAL A 66 14.15 -4.29 5.64
C VAL A 66 13.40 -2.96 5.64
N LEU A 67 12.57 -2.73 6.67
CA LEU A 67 11.79 -1.49 6.81
C LEU A 67 12.57 -0.34 7.44
N THR A 68 13.70 -0.58 8.11
CA THR A 68 14.38 0.47 8.90
C THR A 68 15.87 0.64 8.65
N LEU A 69 16.56 -0.35 8.10
CA LEU A 69 18.01 -0.37 7.88
C LEU A 69 18.34 -0.49 6.38
N PRO A 70 19.29 0.32 5.85
CA PRO A 70 20.09 1.35 6.53
C PRO A 70 19.39 2.72 6.63
N GLY A 71 18.09 2.81 6.32
CA GLY A 71 17.43 4.11 6.15
C GLY A 71 17.37 4.97 7.41
N LEU A 72 17.16 4.39 8.59
CA LEU A 72 17.09 5.12 9.85
C LEU A 72 18.38 5.88 10.17
N PRO A 73 19.58 5.26 10.20
CA PRO A 73 20.82 6.00 10.44
C PRO A 73 21.13 7.02 9.33
N LEU A 74 20.82 6.72 8.06
CA LEU A 74 20.99 7.67 6.94
C LEU A 74 20.11 8.92 7.10
N VAL A 75 18.83 8.76 7.45
CA VAL A 75 17.93 9.90 7.69
C VAL A 75 18.40 10.76 8.87
N ILE A 76 19.00 10.14 9.90
CA ILE A 76 19.61 10.87 11.01
C ILE A 76 20.84 11.65 10.52
N ALA A 77 21.71 11.05 9.71
CA ALA A 77 22.86 11.75 9.13
C ALA A 77 22.47 12.98 8.29
N LEU A 78 21.35 12.86 7.55
CA LEU A 78 20.76 13.94 6.75
C LEU A 78 20.11 15.05 7.60
N ARG A 79 19.88 14.83 8.90
CA ARG A 79 19.24 15.77 9.83
C ARG A 79 17.82 16.14 9.40
N ILE A 80 17.06 15.15 8.93
CA ILE A 80 15.69 15.36 8.49
C ILE A 80 14.79 15.67 9.70
N PRO A 81 14.07 16.81 9.68
CA PRO A 81 13.20 17.18 10.79
C PRO A 81 11.83 16.52 10.66
N GLY A 82 11.19 16.27 11.81
CA GLY A 82 9.81 15.79 11.87
C GLY A 82 9.69 14.27 11.72
N ARG A 83 8.87 13.67 12.58
CA ARG A 83 8.72 12.21 12.71
C ARG A 83 8.22 11.56 11.43
N ALA A 84 7.15 12.11 10.85
CA ALA A 84 6.49 11.51 9.69
C ALA A 84 7.40 11.49 8.46
N LEU A 85 8.03 12.62 8.12
CA LEU A 85 8.97 12.69 6.99
C LEU A 85 10.19 11.79 7.23
N SER A 86 10.71 11.74 8.45
CA SER A 86 11.85 10.88 8.78
C SER A 86 11.48 9.39 8.68
N ALA A 87 10.29 9.00 9.14
CA ALA A 87 9.82 7.62 9.10
C ALA A 87 9.63 7.11 7.66
N ILE A 88 8.87 7.84 6.83
CA ILE A 88 8.60 7.43 5.45
C ILE A 88 9.89 7.38 4.63
N LEU A 89 10.80 8.33 4.83
CA LEU A 89 12.07 8.36 4.12
C LEU A 89 13.01 7.23 4.57
N ALA A 90 13.03 6.91 5.87
CA ALA A 90 13.80 5.78 6.38
C ALA A 90 13.30 4.44 5.80
N ALA A 91 11.97 4.24 5.75
CA ALA A 91 11.37 3.06 5.13
C ALA A 91 11.68 2.98 3.63
N ALA A 92 11.50 4.08 2.90
CA ALA A 92 11.79 4.12 1.47
C ALA A 92 13.27 3.82 1.16
N ILE A 93 14.22 4.42 1.90
CA ILE A 93 15.65 4.14 1.71
C ILE A 93 15.96 2.67 1.97
N SER A 94 15.46 2.10 3.07
CA SER A 94 15.75 0.72 3.48
C SER A 94 15.23 -0.28 2.45
N LEU A 95 13.98 -0.10 2.01
CA LEU A 95 13.38 -0.90 0.94
C LEU A 95 14.18 -0.76 -0.35
N SER A 96 14.53 0.48 -0.76
CA SER A 96 15.26 0.71 -2.00
C SER A 96 16.66 0.10 -2.00
N VAL A 97 17.40 0.19 -0.90
CA VAL A 97 18.73 -0.42 -0.79
C VAL A 97 18.62 -1.94 -0.82
N THR A 98 17.65 -2.53 -0.12
CA THR A 98 17.45 -3.99 -0.10
C THR A 98 17.04 -4.52 -1.48
N VAL A 99 16.12 -3.83 -2.17
CA VAL A 99 15.71 -4.13 -3.55
C VAL A 99 16.91 -4.12 -4.49
N LEU A 100 17.68 -3.04 -4.49
CA LEU A 100 18.80 -2.91 -5.41
C LEU A 100 19.89 -3.94 -5.11
N ALA A 101 20.18 -4.20 -3.83
CA ALA A 101 21.14 -5.23 -3.43
C ALA A 101 20.69 -6.62 -3.88
N ALA A 102 19.45 -7.02 -3.55
CA ALA A 102 18.92 -8.34 -3.90
C ALA A 102 18.82 -8.52 -5.43
N GLN A 103 18.30 -7.52 -6.14
CA GLN A 103 18.19 -7.57 -7.60
C GLN A 103 19.56 -7.64 -8.28
N THR A 104 20.56 -6.89 -7.78
CA THR A 104 21.93 -6.95 -8.31
C THR A 104 22.53 -8.33 -8.12
N THR A 105 22.37 -8.93 -6.94
CA THR A 105 22.86 -10.30 -6.70
C THR A 105 22.14 -11.35 -7.54
N MET A 106 20.86 -11.14 -7.87
CA MET A 106 20.08 -12.03 -8.73
C MET A 106 20.55 -11.97 -10.18
N ILE A 107 20.73 -10.76 -10.73
CA ILE A 107 21.21 -10.55 -12.11
C ILE A 107 22.65 -11.01 -12.29
N ALA A 108 23.49 -10.78 -11.28
CA ALA A 108 24.89 -11.21 -11.32
C ALA A 108 25.07 -12.70 -11.00
N GLU A 109 23.98 -13.44 -10.71
CA GLU A 109 24.00 -14.85 -10.28
C GLU A 109 24.90 -15.09 -9.05
N TRP A 110 25.05 -14.07 -8.20
CA TRP A 110 25.79 -14.13 -6.93
C TRP A 110 24.87 -14.37 -5.73
N TRP A 111 23.71 -14.99 -5.98
CA TRP A 111 22.64 -15.11 -5.01
C TRP A 111 23.12 -15.75 -3.71
N SER A 112 23.11 -14.96 -2.64
CA SER A 112 23.41 -15.43 -1.29
C SER A 112 22.79 -14.49 -0.28
N PRO A 113 21.52 -14.72 0.09
CA PRO A 113 20.77 -13.82 0.96
C PRO A 113 21.46 -13.53 2.29
N LEU A 114 22.03 -14.54 2.95
CA LEU A 114 22.76 -14.36 4.21
C LEU A 114 24.00 -13.47 4.05
N ARG A 115 24.80 -13.66 2.98
CA ARG A 115 25.97 -12.80 2.70
C ARG A 115 25.55 -11.37 2.39
N THR A 116 24.53 -11.21 1.54
CA THR A 116 23.98 -9.88 1.20
C THR A 116 23.46 -9.17 2.44
N GLN A 117 22.71 -9.86 3.31
CA GLN A 117 22.20 -9.29 4.54
C GLN A 117 23.34 -8.90 5.48
N ALA A 118 24.34 -9.76 5.66
CA ALA A 118 25.50 -9.45 6.48
C ALA A 118 26.26 -8.20 5.99
N ILE A 119 26.48 -8.06 4.67
CA ILE A 119 27.11 -6.87 4.08
C ILE A 119 26.28 -5.62 4.38
N LEU A 120 24.96 -5.67 4.19
CA LEU A 120 24.05 -4.57 4.49
C LEU A 120 24.09 -4.18 5.97
N MET A 121 24.14 -5.16 6.88
CA MET A 121 24.19 -4.90 8.32
C MET A 121 25.54 -4.34 8.78
N VAL A 122 26.66 -4.83 8.25
CA VAL A 122 27.99 -4.26 8.51
C VAL A 122 28.07 -2.81 8.00
N ALA A 123 27.59 -2.55 6.78
CA ALA A 123 27.50 -1.19 6.25
C ALA A 123 26.61 -0.30 7.12
N THR A 124 25.47 -0.83 7.59
CA THR A 124 24.56 -0.13 8.52
C THR A 124 25.26 0.24 9.82
N LEU A 125 26.05 -0.67 10.41
CA LEU A 125 26.82 -0.39 11.63
C LEU A 125 27.88 0.69 11.40
N ALA A 126 28.58 0.65 10.26
CA ALA A 126 29.53 1.69 9.89
C ALA A 126 28.85 3.07 9.76
N VAL A 127 27.67 3.12 9.12
CA VAL A 127 26.86 4.36 9.04
C VAL A 127 26.38 4.79 10.42
N CYS A 128 25.96 3.87 11.28
CA CYS A 128 25.57 4.19 12.67
C CYS A 128 26.74 4.84 13.43
N LEU A 129 27.93 4.24 13.36
CA LEU A 129 29.13 4.74 14.03
C LEU A 129 29.55 6.11 13.49
N TRP A 130 29.59 6.29 12.17
CA TRP A 130 29.91 7.57 11.54
C TRP A 130 28.87 8.65 11.90
N THR A 131 27.58 8.31 11.85
CA THR A 131 26.51 9.24 12.20
C THR A 131 26.59 9.63 13.66
N TRP A 132 26.87 8.67 14.56
CA TRP A 132 27.04 8.93 15.99
C TRP A 132 28.15 9.94 16.26
N ARG A 133 29.30 9.78 15.61
CA ARG A 133 30.46 10.68 15.74
C ARG A 133 30.21 12.08 15.18
N THR A 134 29.28 12.23 14.24
CA THR A 134 28.96 13.51 13.58
C THR A 134 27.71 14.20 14.15
N LEU A 135 27.14 13.66 15.23
CA LEU A 135 26.00 14.26 15.93
C LEU A 135 26.41 15.59 16.58
N PRO A 136 25.60 16.66 16.41
CA PRO A 136 25.76 17.89 17.17
C PRO A 136 25.64 17.65 18.68
N ALA A 137 26.36 18.45 19.48
CA ALA A 137 26.25 18.40 20.94
C ALA A 137 24.82 18.70 21.44
N ALA A 138 24.16 19.69 20.83
CA ALA A 138 22.79 20.06 21.14
C ALA A 138 21.81 19.54 20.07
N THR A 139 21.04 18.51 20.40
CA THR A 139 20.00 17.95 19.53
C THR A 139 18.62 18.19 20.12
N ARG A 140 17.65 18.50 19.26
CA ARG A 140 16.24 18.63 19.63
C ARG A 140 15.42 17.61 18.85
N SER A 141 14.68 16.77 19.57
CA SER A 141 13.69 15.87 18.98
C SER A 141 12.38 15.98 19.74
N GLY A 142 11.27 15.56 19.12
CA GLY A 142 10.03 15.39 19.87
C GLY A 142 10.21 14.31 20.94
N THR A 143 9.92 14.60 22.21
CA THR A 143 9.90 13.59 23.29
C THR A 143 8.69 12.69 23.14
N TRP A 144 8.84 11.36 23.31
CA TRP A 144 7.70 10.48 23.56
C TRP A 144 7.19 10.74 24.98
N ARG A 145 6.01 11.35 25.09
CA ARG A 145 5.38 11.65 26.37
C ARG A 145 4.61 10.42 26.85
N LEU A 146 5.36 9.39 27.27
CA LEU A 146 4.84 8.14 27.84
C LEU A 146 5.00 8.05 29.37
N GLY A 147 5.70 9.01 30.00
CA GLY A 147 5.90 9.01 31.45
C GLY A 147 4.59 9.15 32.23
N ARG A 148 4.52 8.59 33.45
CA ARG A 148 3.31 8.56 34.32
C ARG A 148 2.59 9.92 34.42
N ARG A 149 3.34 11.03 34.53
CA ARG A 149 2.81 12.41 34.62
C ARG A 149 2.02 12.88 33.37
N THR A 150 2.07 12.13 32.27
CA THR A 150 1.41 12.46 30.99
C THR A 150 0.11 11.69 30.76
N TRP A 151 -0.25 10.77 31.66
CA TRP A 151 -1.48 10.01 31.62
C TRP A 151 -2.64 10.82 32.20
N THR A 152 -3.54 11.27 31.33
CA THR A 152 -4.79 11.92 31.73
C THR A 152 -5.93 10.89 31.74
N ARG A 153 -6.97 11.12 32.55
CA ARG A 153 -8.20 10.30 32.52
C ARG A 153 -8.82 10.24 31.12
N SER A 154 -8.72 11.31 30.34
CA SER A 154 -9.21 11.33 28.95
C SER A 154 -8.41 10.39 28.06
N ARG A 155 -7.08 10.44 28.13
CA ARG A 155 -6.20 9.54 27.37
C ARG A 155 -6.49 8.07 27.72
N ALA A 156 -6.55 7.76 29.02
CA ALA A 156 -6.83 6.39 29.48
C ALA A 156 -8.18 5.89 28.95
N ARG A 157 -9.26 6.68 29.08
CA ARG A 157 -10.58 6.32 28.53
C ARG A 157 -10.56 6.10 27.02
N SER A 158 -9.88 6.97 26.27
CA SER A 158 -9.74 6.80 24.81
C SER A 158 -8.99 5.52 24.45
N LEU A 159 -7.89 5.20 25.15
CA LEU A 159 -7.13 3.99 24.88
C LEU A 159 -7.88 2.71 25.27
N VAL A 160 -8.62 2.74 26.38
CA VAL A 160 -9.52 1.63 26.77
C VAL A 160 -10.63 1.46 25.73
N ALA A 161 -11.27 2.54 25.27
CA ALA A 161 -12.29 2.46 24.23
C ALA A 161 -11.74 1.89 22.90
N LEU A 162 -10.50 2.24 22.54
CA LEU A 162 -9.83 1.67 21.36
C LEU A 162 -9.47 0.18 21.56
N ALA A 163 -9.08 -0.23 22.78
CA ALA A 163 -8.84 -1.63 23.10
C ALA A 163 -10.13 -2.46 23.04
N VAL A 164 -11.24 -1.90 23.54
CA VAL A 164 -12.58 -2.52 23.43
C VAL A 164 -13.00 -2.61 21.96
N ALA A 165 -12.82 -1.55 21.17
CA ALA A 165 -13.10 -1.60 19.73
C ALA A 165 -12.28 -2.68 19.01
N LEU A 166 -10.99 -2.83 19.34
CA LEU A 166 -10.16 -3.93 18.80
C LEU A 166 -10.68 -5.31 19.21
N ALA A 167 -11.07 -5.50 20.48
CA ALA A 167 -11.65 -6.77 20.93
C ALA A 167 -12.94 -7.11 20.19
N LEU A 168 -13.83 -6.12 19.99
CA LEU A 168 -15.06 -6.28 19.21
C LEU A 168 -14.80 -6.59 17.74
N PHE A 169 -13.76 -5.99 17.16
CA PHE A 169 -13.31 -6.32 15.80
C PHE A 169 -12.86 -7.78 15.71
N VAL A 170 -12.05 -8.27 16.66
CA VAL A 170 -11.59 -9.66 16.67
C VAL A 170 -12.77 -10.63 16.77
N VAL A 171 -13.71 -10.37 17.70
CA VAL A 171 -14.92 -11.19 17.83
C VAL A 171 -15.73 -11.23 16.53
N SER A 172 -15.89 -10.09 15.85
CA SER A 172 -16.60 -10.06 14.56
C SER A 172 -15.81 -10.72 13.42
N ALA A 173 -14.49 -10.74 13.47
CA ALA A 173 -13.68 -11.43 12.48
C ALA A 173 -13.80 -12.95 12.65
N GLU A 174 -13.78 -13.44 13.89
CA GLU A 174 -13.96 -14.87 14.20
C GLU A 174 -15.36 -15.38 13.85
N SER A 175 -16.38 -14.52 13.86
CA SER A 175 -17.76 -14.89 13.49
C SER A 175 -18.05 -14.82 11.99
N LEU A 176 -17.16 -14.24 11.19
CA LEU A 176 -17.38 -13.99 9.77
C LEU A 176 -17.14 -15.26 8.93
N ASP A 177 -18.22 -15.80 8.37
CA ASP A 177 -18.14 -16.86 7.35
C ASP A 177 -18.02 -16.26 5.94
N VAL A 178 -16.81 -16.25 5.41
CA VAL A 178 -16.51 -15.68 4.08
C VAL A 178 -17.17 -16.44 2.93
N LEU A 179 -17.52 -17.73 3.12
CA LEU A 179 -18.14 -18.54 2.07
C LEU A 179 -19.61 -18.20 1.86
N ARG A 180 -20.24 -17.54 2.84
CA ARG A 180 -21.63 -17.05 2.75
C ARG A 180 -21.75 -15.64 2.21
N VAL A 181 -20.62 -14.98 1.95
CA VAL A 181 -20.60 -13.62 1.40
C VAL A 181 -21.05 -13.67 -0.07
N GLY A 182 -22.02 -12.83 -0.42
CA GLY A 182 -22.57 -12.74 -1.77
C GLY A 182 -22.51 -11.32 -2.34
N ARG A 183 -23.52 -10.95 -3.13
CA ARG A 183 -23.62 -9.69 -3.90
C ARG A 183 -23.43 -8.36 -3.15
N PHE A 184 -23.57 -8.34 -1.83
CA PHE A 184 -23.32 -7.15 -1.00
C PHE A 184 -21.88 -7.07 -0.47
N GLY A 185 -21.08 -8.12 -0.65
CA GLY A 185 -19.79 -8.26 -0.01
C GLY A 185 -19.87 -8.45 1.50
N VAL A 186 -18.73 -8.23 2.16
CA VAL A 186 -18.53 -8.54 3.58
C VAL A 186 -19.48 -7.79 4.51
N ILE A 187 -20.01 -6.63 4.10
CA ILE A 187 -20.86 -5.80 4.97
C ILE A 187 -22.16 -6.50 5.37
N ALA A 188 -22.65 -7.44 4.55
CA ALA A 188 -23.83 -8.25 4.87
C ALA A 188 -23.49 -9.44 5.79
N GLY A 189 -22.21 -9.76 5.96
CA GLY A 189 -21.74 -10.86 6.80
C GLY A 189 -21.22 -10.43 8.17
N VAL A 190 -20.96 -9.13 8.40
CA VAL A 190 -20.50 -8.63 9.71
C VAL A 190 -21.64 -8.52 10.72
N ASP A 191 -21.32 -8.72 11.99
CA ASP A 191 -22.27 -8.67 13.09
C ASP A 191 -22.34 -7.28 13.78
N ALA A 192 -23.16 -7.18 14.83
CA ALA A 192 -23.31 -5.95 15.60
C ALA A 192 -22.01 -5.51 16.31
N TYR A 193 -21.11 -6.43 16.66
CA TYR A 193 -19.86 -6.10 17.34
C TYR A 193 -18.95 -5.26 16.44
N PHE A 194 -18.91 -5.58 15.14
CA PHE A 194 -18.18 -4.75 14.16
C PHE A 194 -18.65 -3.29 14.19
N PHE A 195 -19.97 -3.08 14.08
CA PHE A 195 -20.55 -1.73 14.04
C PHE A 195 -20.36 -0.98 15.37
N VAL A 196 -20.51 -1.65 16.51
CA VAL A 196 -20.29 -1.03 17.82
C VAL A 196 -18.83 -0.63 17.98
N GLY A 197 -17.88 -1.49 17.62
CA GLY A 197 -16.46 -1.18 17.68
C GLY A 197 -16.05 -0.05 16.72
N LEU A 198 -16.61 -0.04 15.50
CA LEU A 198 -16.41 1.04 14.54
C LEU A 198 -16.98 2.38 15.05
N ALA A 199 -18.16 2.35 15.69
CA ALA A 199 -18.75 3.53 16.32
C ALA A 199 -17.88 4.06 17.47
N LEU A 200 -17.32 3.18 18.31
CA LEU A 200 -16.36 3.55 19.36
C LEU A 200 -15.11 4.21 18.77
N LEU A 201 -14.54 3.63 17.71
CA LEU A 201 -13.41 4.22 16.99
C LEU A 201 -13.76 5.61 16.44
N ALA A 202 -14.93 5.77 15.80
CA ALA A 202 -15.40 7.04 15.28
C ALA A 202 -15.53 8.11 16.39
N VAL A 203 -16.10 7.75 17.54
CA VAL A 203 -16.22 8.62 18.71
C VAL A 203 -14.84 9.07 19.21
N VAL A 204 -13.88 8.15 19.33
CA VAL A 204 -12.53 8.48 19.79
C VAL A 204 -11.82 9.39 18.79
N ILE A 205 -11.93 9.13 17.48
CA ILE A 205 -11.37 9.98 16.42
C ILE A 205 -11.92 11.41 16.51
N VAL A 206 -13.25 11.57 16.58
CA VAL A 206 -13.90 12.89 16.64
C VAL A 206 -13.49 13.62 17.92
N ALA A 207 -13.48 12.94 19.06
CA ALA A 207 -13.06 13.54 20.32
C ALA A 207 -11.58 13.97 20.30
N ALA A 208 -10.68 13.14 19.75
CA ALA A 208 -9.25 13.41 19.68
C ALA A 208 -8.92 14.55 18.71
N LEU A 209 -9.62 14.63 17.57
CA LEU A 209 -9.48 15.74 16.62
C LEU A 209 -10.13 17.03 17.15
N GLY A 210 -11.26 16.94 17.86
CA GLY A 210 -11.95 18.08 18.46
C GLY A 210 -11.24 18.68 19.68
N ALA A 211 -10.34 17.93 20.31
CA ALA A 211 -9.62 18.37 21.51
C ALA A 211 -8.79 19.65 21.26
N ARG A 212 -8.76 20.55 22.25
CA ARG A 212 -7.96 21.80 22.21
C ARG A 212 -6.48 21.53 21.95
N ARG A 213 -5.93 20.50 22.60
CA ARG A 213 -4.58 19.98 22.38
C ARG A 213 -4.71 18.57 21.82
N LEU A 214 -4.10 18.34 20.66
CA LEU A 214 -4.07 17.01 20.06
C LEU A 214 -3.26 16.06 20.94
N ASP A 215 -3.73 14.83 21.07
CA ASP A 215 -2.97 13.74 21.69
C ASP A 215 -2.40 12.83 20.60
N PRO A 216 -1.09 12.93 20.27
CA PRO A 216 -0.50 12.15 19.20
C PRO A 216 -0.57 10.64 19.45
N LEU A 217 -0.58 10.20 20.72
CA LEU A 217 -0.65 8.76 21.02
C LEU A 217 -2.02 8.22 20.67
N VAL A 218 -3.08 8.86 21.16
CA VAL A 218 -4.48 8.45 20.86
C VAL A 218 -4.71 8.49 19.35
N LEU A 219 -4.31 9.56 18.66
CA LEU A 219 -4.47 9.65 17.21
C LEU A 219 -3.67 8.59 16.45
N SER A 220 -2.46 8.25 16.90
CA SER A 220 -1.66 7.18 16.29
C SER A 220 -2.35 5.83 16.44
N VAL A 221 -2.82 5.50 17.65
CA VAL A 221 -3.53 4.23 17.92
C VAL A 221 -4.86 4.19 17.15
N SER A 222 -5.61 5.30 17.10
CA SER A 222 -6.83 5.40 16.28
C SER A 222 -6.54 5.23 14.80
N THR A 223 -5.44 5.77 14.27
CA THR A 223 -5.04 5.57 12.88
C THR A 223 -4.69 4.11 12.60
N VAL A 224 -3.89 3.46 13.46
CA VAL A 224 -3.58 2.03 13.32
C VAL A 224 -4.85 1.19 13.37
N LEU A 225 -5.75 1.48 14.31
CA LEU A 225 -7.02 0.76 14.41
C LEU A 225 -7.93 1.02 13.19
N ALA A 226 -7.92 2.23 12.61
CA ALA A 226 -8.62 2.50 11.36
C ALA A 226 -8.03 1.70 10.18
N VAL A 227 -6.70 1.49 10.14
CA VAL A 227 -6.06 0.59 9.16
C VAL A 227 -6.48 -0.86 9.40
N VAL A 228 -6.59 -1.31 10.65
CA VAL A 228 -7.08 -2.66 10.98
C VAL A 228 -8.51 -2.87 10.51
N TYR A 229 -9.42 -1.95 10.87
CA TYR A 229 -10.82 -1.99 10.44
C TYR A 229 -10.97 -1.98 8.91
N ASN A 230 -10.09 -1.26 8.21
CA ASN A 230 -10.10 -1.24 6.76
C ASN A 230 -9.53 -2.53 6.16
N GLY A 231 -8.31 -2.90 6.52
CA GLY A 231 -7.52 -3.88 5.78
C GLY A 231 -7.58 -5.31 6.28
N MET A 232 -7.97 -5.55 7.54
CA MET A 232 -7.70 -6.83 8.21
C MET A 232 -8.93 -7.70 8.42
N LEU A 233 -10.16 -7.25 8.16
CA LEU A 233 -11.37 -8.01 8.55
C LEU A 233 -11.39 -9.42 7.95
N VAL A 234 -11.26 -9.52 6.62
CA VAL A 234 -11.28 -10.80 5.91
C VAL A 234 -10.05 -11.64 6.28
N GLY A 235 -8.86 -11.03 6.31
CA GLY A 235 -7.64 -11.76 6.66
C GLY A 235 -7.58 -12.25 8.10
N ALA A 236 -8.19 -11.53 9.04
CA ALA A 236 -8.34 -11.98 10.42
C ALA A 236 -9.37 -13.11 10.55
N ALA A 237 -10.39 -13.14 9.68
CA ALA A 237 -11.39 -14.21 9.65
C ALA A 237 -10.86 -15.50 9.05
N THR A 238 -10.10 -15.43 7.95
CA THR A 238 -9.62 -16.62 7.22
C THR A 238 -8.22 -17.08 7.63
N GLY A 239 -7.43 -16.19 8.23
CA GLY A 239 -5.99 -16.39 8.42
C GLY A 239 -5.16 -16.20 7.13
N GLU A 240 -5.80 -15.90 6.01
CA GLU A 240 -5.19 -15.83 4.69
C GLU A 240 -5.35 -14.44 4.05
N THR A 241 -4.56 -14.14 3.02
CA THR A 241 -4.74 -12.91 2.25
C THR A 241 -6.07 -12.94 1.48
N SER A 242 -6.80 -11.83 1.52
CA SER A 242 -8.03 -11.65 0.73
C SER A 242 -7.77 -11.18 -0.70
N ILE A 243 -6.50 -11.15 -1.12
CA ILE A 243 -6.06 -10.45 -2.33
C ILE A 243 -5.39 -11.46 -3.26
N PRO A 244 -6.11 -11.92 -4.29
CA PRO A 244 -5.70 -12.96 -5.23
C PRO A 244 -4.26 -12.90 -5.73
N THR A 245 -3.87 -11.73 -6.23
CA THR A 245 -2.56 -11.51 -6.85
C THR A 245 -1.40 -11.75 -5.89
N SER A 246 -1.64 -11.73 -4.57
CA SER A 246 -0.63 -12.05 -3.56
C SER A 246 -0.10 -13.49 -3.70
N PHE A 247 -0.96 -14.45 -4.06
CA PHE A 247 -0.55 -15.84 -4.27
C PHE A 247 0.26 -16.01 -5.56
N VAL A 248 -0.02 -15.19 -6.57
CA VAL A 248 0.82 -15.12 -7.77
C VAL A 248 2.22 -14.59 -7.43
N HIS A 249 2.30 -13.54 -6.60
CA HIS A 249 3.56 -13.03 -6.10
C HIS A 249 4.32 -14.05 -5.25
N ARG A 250 3.63 -14.83 -4.39
CA ARG A 250 4.22 -15.97 -3.67
C ARG A 250 4.95 -16.92 -4.62
N GLY A 251 4.31 -17.25 -5.75
CA GLY A 251 4.89 -18.09 -6.80
C GLY A 251 6.21 -17.52 -7.33
N PHE A 252 6.20 -16.26 -7.80
CA PHE A 252 7.42 -15.60 -8.29
C PHE A 252 8.54 -15.51 -7.27
N ILE A 253 8.20 -15.22 -6.03
CA ILE A 253 9.18 -15.15 -4.95
C ILE A 253 9.82 -16.52 -4.72
N SER A 254 9.01 -17.57 -4.72
CA SER A 254 9.49 -18.95 -4.55
C SER A 254 10.37 -19.39 -5.73
N ILE A 255 9.99 -19.01 -6.96
CA ILE A 255 10.78 -19.27 -8.18
C ILE A 255 12.19 -18.67 -8.05
N LEU A 256 12.28 -17.42 -7.62
CA LEU A 256 13.58 -16.76 -7.44
C LEU A 256 14.36 -17.31 -6.24
N ALA A 257 13.68 -17.62 -5.14
CA ALA A 257 14.30 -18.16 -3.94
C ALA A 257 14.90 -19.56 -4.17
N GLN A 258 14.31 -20.38 -5.04
CA GLN A 258 14.78 -21.72 -5.38
C GLN A 258 15.73 -21.73 -6.57
N GLY A 259 15.41 -20.97 -7.62
CA GLY A 259 16.17 -20.95 -8.87
C GLY A 259 17.47 -20.14 -8.80
N HIS A 260 17.59 -19.21 -7.84
CA HIS A 260 18.78 -18.36 -7.61
C HIS A 260 19.18 -17.47 -8.80
N ALA A 261 18.35 -17.41 -9.84
CA ALA A 261 18.53 -16.60 -11.05
C ALA A 261 17.17 -16.10 -11.55
N LEU A 262 17.20 -15.11 -12.45
CA LEU A 262 15.99 -14.69 -13.16
C LEU A 262 15.62 -15.75 -14.21
N PRO A 263 14.36 -16.19 -14.27
CA PRO A 263 13.92 -17.10 -15.32
C PRO A 263 13.74 -16.38 -16.65
N ASP A 264 14.20 -17.00 -17.74
CA ASP A 264 14.13 -16.43 -19.09
C ASP A 264 12.72 -16.56 -19.70
N GLN A 265 12.18 -15.45 -20.20
CA GLN A 265 11.00 -15.40 -21.11
C GLN A 265 9.71 -16.10 -20.63
N ILE A 266 9.50 -16.27 -19.31
CA ILE A 266 8.29 -16.97 -18.83
C ILE A 266 7.14 -16.03 -18.44
N ASP A 267 7.44 -14.90 -17.82
CA ASP A 267 6.43 -13.91 -17.44
C ASP A 267 7.00 -12.50 -17.49
N ALA A 268 6.24 -11.59 -18.11
CA ALA A 268 6.54 -10.17 -18.22
C ALA A 268 6.97 -9.52 -16.90
N ARG A 269 6.43 -9.97 -15.76
CA ARG A 269 6.68 -9.37 -14.46
C ARG A 269 8.11 -9.59 -13.96
N PHE A 270 8.84 -10.59 -14.46
CA PHE A 270 10.26 -10.76 -14.16
C PHE A 270 11.15 -9.66 -14.75
N SER A 271 10.68 -8.92 -15.77
CA SER A 271 11.35 -7.71 -16.27
C SER A 271 11.40 -6.56 -15.24
N TRP A 272 10.62 -6.66 -14.17
CA TRP A 272 10.66 -5.75 -13.02
C TRP A 272 10.79 -6.52 -11.71
N ALA A 273 11.73 -7.46 -11.67
CA ALA A 273 11.88 -8.40 -10.56
C ALA A 273 12.36 -7.80 -9.23
N GLY A 274 12.68 -6.50 -9.14
CA GLY A 274 13.32 -5.92 -7.95
C GLY A 274 12.56 -6.18 -6.63
N PHE A 275 11.23 -6.09 -6.64
CA PHE A 275 10.40 -6.44 -5.48
C PHE A 275 10.45 -7.95 -5.19
N PHE A 276 10.37 -8.79 -6.21
CA PHE A 276 10.38 -10.25 -6.06
C PHE A 276 11.74 -10.75 -5.55
N SER A 277 12.85 -10.21 -6.06
CA SER A 277 14.20 -10.48 -5.58
C SER A 277 14.38 -10.05 -4.13
N MET A 278 13.89 -8.87 -3.74
CA MET A 278 13.90 -8.44 -2.34
C MET A 278 13.10 -9.40 -1.45
N ALA A 279 11.91 -9.79 -1.89
CA ALA A 279 11.07 -10.70 -1.12
C ALA A 279 11.64 -12.12 -1.04
N ALA A 280 12.32 -12.61 -2.08
CA ALA A 280 13.03 -13.90 -2.07
C ALA A 280 14.23 -13.87 -1.11
N HIS A 281 14.92 -12.72 -1.06
CA HIS A 281 15.97 -12.46 -0.08
C HIS A 281 15.41 -12.53 1.34
N VAL A 282 14.26 -11.89 1.59
CA VAL A 282 13.58 -11.93 2.89
C VAL A 282 13.10 -13.33 3.25
N GLN A 283 12.48 -14.07 2.32
CA GLN A 283 12.06 -15.46 2.54
C GLN A 283 13.23 -16.31 3.04
N THR A 284 14.36 -16.25 2.34
CA THR A 284 15.55 -17.03 2.67
C THR A 284 16.20 -16.55 3.97
N ALA A 285 16.40 -15.24 4.14
CA ALA A 285 17.05 -14.68 5.32
C ALA A 285 16.20 -14.80 6.59
N ALA A 286 14.87 -14.89 6.46
CA ALA A 286 13.96 -15.18 7.55
C ALA A 286 13.82 -16.68 7.85
N GLY A 287 14.35 -17.56 7.00
CA GLY A 287 14.19 -19.01 7.13
C GLY A 287 12.74 -19.48 6.91
N LEU A 288 12.00 -18.79 6.04
CA LEU A 288 10.62 -19.12 5.73
C LEU A 288 10.54 -20.11 4.55
N PRO A 289 9.63 -21.10 4.59
CA PRO A 289 9.43 -22.01 3.45
C PRO A 289 8.88 -21.24 2.23
N ASP A 290 7.95 -20.32 2.46
CA ASP A 290 7.43 -19.35 1.50
C ASP A 290 6.96 -18.08 2.22
N VAL A 291 6.37 -17.14 1.48
CA VAL A 291 5.85 -15.87 2.04
C VAL A 291 4.38 -15.92 2.48
N THR A 292 3.70 -17.08 2.45
CA THR A 292 2.24 -17.18 2.70
C THR A 292 1.84 -16.56 4.03
N GLY A 293 2.53 -16.94 5.11
CA GLY A 293 2.22 -16.48 6.47
C GLY A 293 2.42 -14.98 6.71
N VAL A 294 3.03 -14.25 5.77
CA VAL A 294 3.22 -12.79 5.87
C VAL A 294 2.31 -11.99 4.95
N LEU A 295 1.67 -12.62 3.95
CA LEU A 295 0.81 -11.93 2.98
C LEU A 295 -0.36 -11.20 3.67
N VAL A 296 -0.98 -11.86 4.66
CA VAL A 296 -2.13 -11.32 5.42
C VAL A 296 -1.81 -10.02 6.16
N TRP A 297 -0.56 -9.82 6.57
CA TRP A 297 -0.13 -8.65 7.33
C TRP A 297 0.24 -7.44 6.47
N ALA A 298 0.40 -7.63 5.16
CA ALA A 298 0.90 -6.59 4.27
C ALA A 298 0.02 -5.32 4.25
N PRO A 299 -1.33 -5.39 4.20
CA PRO A 299 -2.18 -4.19 4.25
C PRO A 299 -1.97 -3.36 5.52
N LEU A 300 -1.80 -4.01 6.68
CA LEU A 300 -1.52 -3.34 7.94
C LEU A 300 -0.17 -2.62 7.91
N VAL A 301 0.89 -3.32 7.51
CA VAL A 301 2.25 -2.75 7.47
C VAL A 301 2.32 -1.61 6.46
N SER A 302 1.86 -1.83 5.24
CA SER A 302 1.81 -0.82 4.17
C SER A 302 0.98 0.39 4.59
N GLY A 303 -0.21 0.17 5.16
CA GLY A 303 -1.11 1.24 5.61
C GLY A 303 -0.49 2.11 6.72
N VAL A 304 0.20 1.49 7.68
CA VAL A 304 0.91 2.23 8.74
C VAL A 304 2.08 3.02 8.18
N VAL A 305 2.90 2.43 7.29
CA VAL A 305 4.03 3.14 6.67
C VAL A 305 3.53 4.32 5.82
N MET A 306 2.52 4.09 5.00
CA MET A 306 1.89 5.12 4.15
C MET A 306 1.30 6.27 4.97
N SER A 307 0.81 6.00 6.18
CA SER A 307 0.31 7.05 7.09
C SER A 307 1.34 8.13 7.37
N PHE A 308 2.62 7.78 7.50
CA PHE A 308 3.69 8.76 7.69
C PHE A 308 3.90 9.63 6.44
N GLY A 309 3.85 9.03 5.25
CA GLY A 309 3.96 9.75 3.98
C GLY A 309 2.81 10.73 3.77
N VAL A 310 1.58 10.26 3.91
CA VAL A 310 0.35 11.08 3.79
C VAL A 310 0.36 12.20 4.83
N TYR A 311 0.74 11.92 6.08
CA TYR A 311 0.86 12.96 7.11
C TYR A 311 1.90 14.02 6.73
N ALA A 312 3.07 13.61 6.23
CA ALA A 312 4.13 14.52 5.84
C ALA A 312 3.71 15.42 4.67
N ILE A 313 3.06 14.85 3.65
CA ILE A 313 2.45 15.60 2.53
C ILE A 313 1.41 16.57 3.05
N ALA A 314 0.50 16.12 3.92
CA ALA A 314 -0.56 16.95 4.46
C ALA A 314 -0.03 18.11 5.32
N ILE A 315 1.02 17.90 6.12
CA ILE A 315 1.72 18.98 6.82
C ILE A 315 2.36 19.94 5.82
N ALA A 316 2.98 19.43 4.76
CA ALA A 316 3.62 20.25 3.75
C ALA A 316 2.61 21.14 3.00
N VAL A 317 1.43 20.61 2.68
CA VAL A 317 0.34 21.33 2.00
C VAL A 317 -0.40 22.28 2.94
N THR A 318 -0.87 21.79 4.09
CA THR A 318 -1.83 22.51 4.96
C THR A 318 -1.17 23.29 6.09
N GLY A 319 -0.02 22.83 6.59
CA GLY A 319 0.67 23.41 7.74
C GLY A 319 0.05 23.15 9.10
N ARG A 320 -1.00 22.33 9.18
CA ARG A 320 -1.77 22.15 10.40
C ARG A 320 -1.81 20.67 10.77
N ALA A 321 -1.31 20.33 11.96
CA ALA A 321 -1.26 18.95 12.46
C ALA A 321 -2.64 18.27 12.50
N ARG A 322 -3.69 19.02 12.87
CA ARG A 322 -5.06 18.50 12.89
C ARG A 322 -5.53 18.09 11.49
N LEU A 323 -5.25 18.90 10.48
CA LEU A 323 -5.60 18.58 9.09
C LEU A 323 -4.78 17.41 8.58
N ALA A 324 -3.51 17.30 8.97
CA ALA A 324 -2.70 16.15 8.59
C ALA A 324 -3.22 14.83 9.17
N TRP A 325 -3.66 14.80 10.44
CA TRP A 325 -4.34 13.64 11.00
C TRP A 325 -5.65 13.32 10.28
N MET A 326 -6.46 14.34 9.99
CA MET A 326 -7.68 14.16 9.19
C MET A 326 -7.37 13.58 7.81
N SER A 327 -6.33 14.04 7.12
CA SER A 327 -5.93 13.54 5.81
C SER A 327 -5.53 12.07 5.84
N VAL A 328 -4.81 11.63 6.87
CA VAL A 328 -4.44 10.21 7.03
C VAL A 328 -5.68 9.34 7.23
N LEU A 329 -6.60 9.76 8.09
CA LEU A 329 -7.85 9.02 8.34
C LEU A 329 -8.76 9.01 7.10
N LEU A 330 -8.83 10.11 6.36
CA LEU A 330 -9.58 10.21 5.10
C LEU A 330 -8.95 9.39 3.97
N TYR A 331 -7.62 9.32 3.91
CA TYR A 331 -6.92 8.46 2.97
C TYR A 331 -7.29 6.99 3.22
N HIS A 332 -7.22 6.53 4.47
CA HIS A 332 -7.60 5.16 4.83
C HIS A 332 -9.10 4.89 4.68
N GLY A 333 -9.96 5.85 4.98
CA GLY A 333 -11.41 5.70 4.84
C GLY A 333 -11.93 5.71 3.40
N PHE A 334 -11.05 5.78 2.40
CA PHE A 334 -11.36 5.70 0.98
C PHE A 334 -10.36 4.80 0.23
N ASN A 335 -9.55 4.00 0.93
CA ASN A 335 -8.53 3.12 0.34
C ASN A 335 -9.12 1.72 0.05
N TRP A 336 -10.21 1.69 -0.72
CA TRP A 336 -10.96 0.46 -0.97
C TRP A 336 -10.32 -0.43 -2.05
N TYR A 337 -9.40 0.11 -2.85
CA TYR A 337 -8.87 -0.53 -4.07
C TYR A 337 -7.82 -1.65 -3.79
N GLN A 338 -7.55 -1.94 -2.51
CA GLN A 338 -6.75 -3.07 -2.03
C GLN A 338 -5.33 -3.20 -2.64
N GLN A 339 -4.69 -2.11 -3.07
CA GLN A 339 -3.31 -2.13 -3.59
C GLN A 339 -2.24 -1.94 -2.50
N ASP A 340 -2.60 -2.25 -1.26
CA ASP A 340 -1.75 -2.24 -0.06
C ASP A 340 -1.26 -3.64 0.36
N TYR A 341 -1.55 -4.67 -0.44
CA TYR A 341 -1.05 -6.04 -0.30
C TYR A 341 0.47 -6.17 -0.54
N PHE A 342 0.96 -7.39 -0.39
CA PHE A 342 2.36 -7.75 -0.59
C PHE A 342 2.74 -7.68 -2.09
N ALA A 343 2.95 -6.45 -2.57
CA ALA A 343 3.02 -6.14 -3.99
C ALA A 343 4.12 -5.13 -4.33
N PRO A 344 4.67 -5.21 -5.56
CA PRO A 344 5.60 -4.19 -6.04
C PRO A 344 4.98 -2.78 -6.07
N GLN A 345 3.67 -2.67 -6.31
CA GLN A 345 2.97 -1.38 -6.33
C GLN A 345 2.92 -0.71 -4.96
N ALA A 346 2.63 -1.46 -3.89
CA ALA A 346 2.59 -0.93 -2.53
C ALA A 346 3.96 -0.37 -2.12
N MET A 347 5.02 -1.11 -2.42
CA MET A 347 6.40 -0.67 -2.20
C MET A 347 6.75 0.58 -3.03
N ALA A 348 6.40 0.59 -4.32
CA ALA A 348 6.65 1.73 -5.18
C ALA A 348 5.90 2.99 -4.70
N LEU A 349 4.69 2.83 -4.13
CA LEU A 349 3.90 3.91 -3.56
C LEU A 349 4.54 4.51 -2.30
N ILE A 350 5.19 3.68 -1.46
CA ILE A 350 6.00 4.15 -0.33
C ILE A 350 7.13 5.06 -0.82
N GLY A 351 7.88 4.62 -1.85
CA GLY A 351 8.94 5.41 -2.47
C GLY A 351 8.44 6.71 -3.10
N TYR A 352 7.37 6.64 -3.90
CA TYR A 352 6.73 7.80 -4.52
C TYR A 352 6.29 8.83 -3.48
N THR A 353 5.63 8.38 -2.40
CA THR A 353 5.15 9.24 -1.33
C THR A 353 6.32 9.86 -0.54
N ALA A 354 7.42 9.13 -0.33
CA ALA A 354 8.64 9.66 0.27
C ALA A 354 9.26 10.78 -0.58
N ILE A 355 9.31 10.61 -1.91
CA ILE A 355 9.78 11.62 -2.86
C ILE A 355 8.89 12.87 -2.76
N LEU A 356 7.56 12.72 -2.89
CA LEU A 356 6.62 13.84 -2.83
C LEU A 356 6.69 14.57 -1.49
N ALA A 357 6.69 13.83 -0.36
CA ALA A 357 6.79 14.39 0.98
C ALA A 357 8.07 15.22 1.14
N THR A 358 9.20 14.72 0.63
CA THR A 358 10.50 15.40 0.68
C THR A 358 10.48 16.69 -0.15
N LEU A 359 10.01 16.64 -1.40
CA LEU A 359 9.98 17.80 -2.28
C LEU A 359 9.00 18.88 -1.79
N LEU A 360 7.81 18.49 -1.34
CA LEU A 360 6.84 19.43 -0.76
C LEU A 360 7.33 20.04 0.55
N TRP A 361 8.03 19.26 1.39
CA TRP A 361 8.68 19.79 2.60
C TRP A 361 9.74 20.84 2.25
N GLN A 362 10.60 20.55 1.26
CA GLN A 362 11.62 21.50 0.79
C GLN A 362 10.98 22.77 0.22
N LEU A 363 9.97 22.64 -0.64
CA LEU A 363 9.21 23.77 -1.18
C LEU A 363 8.61 24.65 -0.08
N ARG A 364 8.13 24.03 1.01
CA ARG A 364 7.55 24.77 2.14
C ARG A 364 8.60 25.55 2.94
N ARG A 365 9.82 25.00 3.07
CA ARG A 365 10.85 25.52 3.99
C ARG A 365 11.93 26.36 3.31
N ALA A 366 12.23 26.09 2.04
CA ALA A 366 13.26 26.79 1.30
C ALA A 366 12.82 28.22 0.94
N PRO A 367 13.74 29.19 0.92
CA PRO A 367 13.51 30.49 0.30
C PRO A 367 13.15 30.30 -1.18
N LEU A 368 12.05 30.91 -1.63
CA LEU A 368 11.58 30.80 -3.00
C LEU A 368 11.71 32.17 -3.68
N PRO A 369 12.53 32.30 -4.74
CA PRO A 369 12.62 33.55 -5.48
C PRO A 369 11.26 33.96 -6.08
N ASP A 370 11.02 35.27 -6.15
CA ASP A 370 9.80 35.82 -6.73
C ASP A 370 9.76 35.62 -8.24
N LEU A 371 8.54 35.45 -8.76
CA LEU A 371 8.30 35.17 -10.19
C LEU A 371 8.22 36.45 -11.05
N GLY A 372 8.33 37.63 -10.45
CA GLY A 372 8.11 38.91 -11.13
C GLY A 372 6.63 39.24 -11.34
N GLN A 373 6.34 40.39 -11.96
CA GLN A 373 4.99 40.98 -12.03
C GLN A 373 4.25 40.64 -13.35
N GLY A 374 4.95 40.47 -14.47
CA GLY A 374 4.36 40.16 -15.80
C GLY A 374 3.93 38.69 -15.98
N ARG A 375 2.90 38.41 -16.81
CA ARG A 375 2.40 37.02 -17.03
C ARG A 375 3.43 36.14 -17.76
N ILE A 376 4.00 36.60 -18.87
CA ILE A 376 5.02 35.88 -19.65
C ILE A 376 6.29 35.72 -18.82
N GLN A 377 6.74 36.80 -18.18
CA GLN A 377 7.90 36.78 -17.30
C GLN A 377 7.72 35.77 -16.17
N ARG A 378 6.52 35.66 -15.56
CA ARG A 378 6.22 34.65 -14.52
C ARG A 378 6.38 33.22 -15.00
N VAL A 379 5.99 32.91 -16.24
CA VAL A 379 6.14 31.55 -16.79
C VAL A 379 7.61 31.24 -17.05
N LEU A 380 8.32 32.15 -17.72
CA LEU A 380 9.75 31.99 -18.02
C LEU A 380 10.61 31.93 -16.74
N THR A 381 10.32 32.79 -15.77
CA THR A 381 11.02 32.78 -14.47
C THR A 381 10.65 31.56 -13.66
N ALA A 382 9.40 31.08 -13.69
CA ALA A 382 9.02 29.84 -13.02
C ALA A 382 9.87 28.67 -13.53
N PHE A 383 9.98 28.48 -14.85
CA PHE A 383 10.78 27.40 -15.40
C PHE A 383 12.28 27.51 -15.05
N ARG A 384 12.82 28.73 -14.95
CA ARG A 384 14.24 29.00 -14.64
C ARG A 384 14.53 29.11 -13.15
N ARG A 385 13.51 29.23 -12.30
CA ARG A 385 13.65 29.45 -10.85
C ARG A 385 14.21 28.21 -10.18
N THR A 386 15.22 28.41 -9.34
CA THR A 386 15.75 27.38 -8.46
C THR A 386 15.51 27.80 -7.00
N PRO A 387 14.67 27.08 -6.23
CA PRO A 387 14.51 27.33 -4.81
C PRO A 387 15.85 27.33 -4.06
N GLY A 388 15.97 28.12 -3.00
CA GLY A 388 17.11 28.11 -2.09
C GLY A 388 17.32 26.76 -1.41
N ARG A 389 18.36 26.62 -0.60
CA ARG A 389 18.50 25.45 0.28
C ARG A 389 17.58 25.59 1.49
N VAL A 390 17.15 24.47 2.05
CA VAL A 390 16.40 24.48 3.31
C VAL A 390 17.32 25.04 4.42
N PRO A 391 16.88 26.02 5.21
CA PRO A 391 17.69 26.55 6.31
C PRO A 391 18.16 25.44 7.25
N GLY A 392 19.46 25.43 7.57
CA GLY A 392 20.10 24.37 8.37
C GLY A 392 20.55 23.13 7.59
N ILE A 393 20.23 23.03 6.30
CA ILE A 393 20.68 21.96 5.40
C ILE A 393 21.72 22.51 4.42
N GLY A 394 22.99 22.12 4.63
CA GLY A 394 24.11 22.53 3.78
C GLY A 394 24.14 21.85 2.40
N ALA A 395 25.08 22.28 1.55
CA ALA A 395 25.21 21.80 0.17
C ALA A 395 25.42 20.28 0.07
N GLY A 396 26.36 19.71 0.84
CA GLY A 396 26.62 18.27 0.82
C GLY A 396 25.41 17.42 1.22
N ARG A 397 24.60 17.86 2.20
CA ARG A 397 23.36 17.15 2.58
C ARG A 397 22.26 17.30 1.54
N THR A 398 22.22 18.42 0.82
CA THR A 398 21.30 18.61 -0.31
C THR A 398 21.66 17.65 -1.45
N LEU A 399 22.96 17.49 -1.76
CA LEU A 399 23.43 16.52 -2.75
C LEU A 399 23.17 15.08 -2.30
N ALA A 400 23.42 14.76 -1.02
CA ALA A 400 23.11 13.43 -0.48
C ALA A 400 21.60 13.11 -0.55
N LEU A 401 20.73 14.11 -0.33
CA LEU A 401 19.29 13.95 -0.53
C LEU A 401 18.95 13.68 -2.00
N GLU A 402 19.56 14.39 -2.94
CA GLU A 402 19.38 14.13 -4.37
C GLU A 402 19.78 12.69 -4.74
N ALA A 403 20.96 12.24 -4.28
CA ALA A 403 21.42 10.87 -4.48
C ALA A 403 20.44 9.83 -3.89
N ILE A 404 19.89 10.08 -2.70
CA ILE A 404 18.87 9.22 -2.09
C ILE A 404 17.58 9.19 -2.92
N LEU A 405 17.14 10.32 -3.46
CA LEU A 405 15.96 10.33 -4.34
C LEU A 405 16.23 9.52 -5.62
N VAL A 406 17.44 9.58 -6.17
CA VAL A 406 17.86 8.75 -7.31
C VAL A 406 17.84 7.26 -6.94
N VAL A 407 18.33 6.88 -5.76
CA VAL A 407 18.27 5.49 -5.27
C VAL A 407 16.82 4.99 -5.16
N ILE A 408 15.92 5.81 -4.63
CA ILE A 408 14.49 5.46 -4.53
C ILE A 408 13.86 5.32 -5.92
N VAL A 409 14.21 6.21 -6.85
CA VAL A 409 13.76 6.13 -8.25
C VAL A 409 14.27 4.85 -8.91
N ALA A 410 15.55 4.53 -8.79
CA ALA A 410 16.14 3.33 -9.37
C ALA A 410 15.49 2.05 -8.84
N ALA A 411 15.31 1.94 -7.52
CA ALA A 411 14.62 0.81 -6.91
C ALA A 411 13.16 0.68 -7.40
N GLY A 412 12.45 1.80 -7.52
CA GLY A 412 11.11 1.83 -8.10
C GLY A 412 11.10 1.36 -9.56
N THR A 413 12.07 1.81 -10.36
CA THR A 413 12.22 1.44 -11.78
C THR A 413 12.43 -0.05 -11.97
N VAL A 414 13.28 -0.70 -11.17
CA VAL A 414 13.53 -2.14 -11.32
C VAL A 414 12.44 -3.03 -10.71
N SER A 415 11.47 -2.44 -10.00
CA SER A 415 10.46 -3.18 -9.24
C SER A 415 9.04 -3.06 -9.77
N HIS A 416 8.72 -1.98 -10.48
CA HIS A 416 7.34 -1.75 -10.90
C HIS A 416 7.28 -1.01 -12.22
N GLN A 417 6.43 -1.47 -13.14
CA GLN A 417 6.36 -0.93 -14.50
C GLN A 417 5.75 0.49 -14.60
N MET A 418 4.69 0.84 -13.83
CA MET A 418 3.99 2.13 -13.98
C MET A 418 4.45 3.28 -13.08
N THR A 419 4.62 3.03 -11.78
CA THR A 419 4.96 4.08 -10.80
C THR A 419 6.22 4.90 -11.14
N PRO A 420 7.26 4.36 -11.79
CA PRO A 420 8.38 5.17 -12.29
C PRO A 420 7.95 6.25 -13.29
N ILE A 421 7.03 5.93 -14.21
CA ILE A 421 6.47 6.89 -15.18
C ILE A 421 5.74 8.01 -14.43
N LEU A 422 4.90 7.67 -13.44
CA LEU A 422 4.26 8.67 -12.58
C LEU A 422 5.28 9.54 -11.83
N THR A 423 6.36 8.93 -11.35
CA THR A 423 7.42 9.63 -10.64
C THR A 423 8.12 10.62 -11.57
N ILE A 424 8.41 10.24 -12.81
CA ILE A 424 8.97 11.13 -13.85
C ILE A 424 8.02 12.31 -14.10
N VAL A 425 6.73 12.05 -14.31
CA VAL A 425 5.71 13.09 -14.53
C VAL A 425 5.62 14.06 -13.34
N ALA A 426 5.61 13.53 -12.11
CA ALA A 426 5.58 14.35 -10.90
C ALA A 426 6.85 15.22 -10.76
N LEU A 427 8.03 14.64 -10.99
CA LEU A 427 9.31 15.36 -10.97
C LEU A 427 9.37 16.43 -12.06
N ALA A 428 8.87 16.13 -13.26
CA ALA A 428 8.75 17.08 -14.36
C ALA A 428 7.81 18.24 -13.98
N ALA A 429 6.69 17.98 -13.30
CA ALA A 429 5.81 19.04 -12.79
C ALA A 429 6.51 19.94 -11.76
N PHE A 430 7.31 19.38 -10.86
CA PHE A 430 8.14 20.16 -9.93
C PHE A 430 9.18 21.03 -10.67
N ALA A 431 9.84 20.48 -11.68
CA ALA A 431 10.83 21.18 -12.48
C ALA A 431 10.20 22.30 -13.32
N ALA A 432 9.10 22.00 -14.02
CA ALA A 432 8.38 22.94 -14.89
C ALA A 432 7.80 24.15 -14.12
N THR A 433 7.40 23.93 -12.87
CA THR A 433 6.89 25.00 -11.98
C THR A 433 8.00 25.73 -11.20
N GLY A 434 9.26 25.32 -11.34
CA GLY A 434 10.41 25.83 -10.57
C GLY A 434 10.21 25.72 -9.07
N THR A 435 9.57 24.64 -8.63
CA THR A 435 9.24 24.38 -7.22
C THR A 435 10.20 23.38 -6.57
N THR A 436 11.16 22.85 -7.33
CA THR A 436 12.26 22.01 -6.83
C THR A 436 13.62 22.57 -7.20
N ARG A 437 14.63 22.29 -6.37
CA ARG A 437 16.03 22.54 -6.70
C ARG A 437 16.61 21.49 -7.65
N TYR A 438 16.09 20.26 -7.62
CA TYR A 438 16.57 19.13 -8.43
C TYR A 438 15.95 19.16 -9.83
N ARG A 439 16.28 20.21 -10.61
CA ARG A 439 15.61 20.50 -11.89
C ARG A 439 15.84 19.43 -12.96
N THR A 440 16.92 18.68 -12.87
CA THR A 440 17.30 17.61 -13.81
C THR A 440 16.94 16.22 -13.28
N LEU A 441 16.37 16.10 -12.08
CA LEU A 441 16.05 14.79 -11.48
C LEU A 441 15.00 14.01 -12.29
N TRP A 442 14.08 14.71 -12.97
CA TRP A 442 13.13 14.05 -13.88
C TRP A 442 13.81 13.47 -15.12
N LEU A 443 14.87 14.11 -15.64
CA LEU A 443 15.69 13.58 -16.73
C LEU A 443 16.49 12.37 -16.25
N ALA A 444 17.11 12.45 -15.08
CA ALA A 444 17.81 11.30 -14.49
C ALA A 444 16.84 10.12 -14.29
N ALA A 445 15.64 10.36 -13.76
CA ALA A 445 14.60 9.34 -13.63
C ALA A 445 14.18 8.77 -14.99
N GLY A 446 13.99 9.62 -16.00
CA GLY A 446 13.67 9.21 -17.36
C GLY A 446 14.77 8.38 -18.01
N LEU A 447 16.04 8.73 -17.80
CA LEU A 447 17.19 7.97 -18.30
C LEU A 447 17.34 6.63 -17.60
N ILE A 448 17.16 6.57 -16.28
CA ILE A 448 17.17 5.31 -15.53
C ILE A 448 16.03 4.40 -16.02
N PHE A 449 14.83 4.96 -16.19
CA PHE A 449 13.70 4.23 -16.74
C PHE A 449 13.97 3.73 -18.16
N ALA A 450 14.46 4.59 -19.06
CA ALA A 450 14.77 4.22 -20.43
C ALA A 450 15.86 3.14 -20.48
N ALA A 451 16.94 3.28 -19.71
CA ALA A 451 18.01 2.30 -19.64
C ALA A 451 17.49 0.94 -19.14
N TRP A 452 16.70 0.92 -18.06
CA TRP A 452 16.12 -0.32 -17.57
C TRP A 452 15.12 -0.93 -18.56
N PHE A 453 14.25 -0.11 -19.15
CA PHE A 453 13.28 -0.56 -20.14
C PHE A 453 13.98 -1.17 -21.36
N SER A 454 15.08 -0.57 -21.83
CA SER A 454 15.85 -1.06 -22.97
C SER A 454 16.61 -2.36 -22.68
N TYR A 455 17.26 -2.48 -21.51
CA TYR A 455 18.18 -3.60 -21.21
C TYR A 455 17.67 -4.59 -20.16
N GLY A 456 17.01 -4.12 -19.10
CA GLY A 456 16.49 -4.96 -18.02
C GLY A 456 15.11 -5.55 -18.32
N ALA A 457 14.34 -4.93 -19.21
CA ALA A 457 13.01 -5.37 -19.62
C ALA A 457 12.95 -5.83 -21.08
N THR A 458 14.08 -6.28 -21.64
CA THR A 458 14.19 -6.64 -23.07
C THR A 458 13.21 -7.75 -23.47
N ASP A 459 13.10 -8.79 -22.67
CA ASP A 459 12.16 -9.89 -22.91
C ASP A 459 10.70 -9.43 -22.98
N PHE A 460 10.34 -8.43 -22.16
CA PHE A 460 8.99 -7.89 -22.16
C PHE A 460 8.68 -7.13 -23.44
N TRP A 461 9.46 -6.11 -23.78
CA TRP A 461 9.08 -5.22 -24.88
C TRP A 461 9.25 -5.87 -26.25
N LEU A 462 10.17 -6.83 -26.44
CA LEU A 462 10.28 -7.59 -27.68
C LEU A 462 8.99 -8.37 -27.98
N GLY A 463 8.38 -8.98 -26.97
CA GLY A 463 7.12 -9.73 -27.11
C GLY A 463 5.85 -8.87 -27.17
N HIS A 464 5.91 -7.62 -26.71
CA HIS A 464 4.72 -6.77 -26.50
C HIS A 464 4.78 -5.42 -27.23
N LEU A 465 5.75 -5.19 -28.11
CA LEU A 465 5.93 -3.88 -28.76
C LEU A 465 4.68 -3.43 -29.51
N GLN A 466 4.04 -4.35 -30.24
CA GLN A 466 2.84 -4.05 -31.01
C GLN A 466 1.66 -3.66 -30.10
N SER A 467 1.37 -4.44 -29.05
CA SER A 467 0.30 -4.13 -28.09
C SER A 467 0.57 -2.82 -27.34
N LEU A 468 1.83 -2.54 -26.97
CA LEU A 468 2.21 -1.30 -26.28
C LEU A 468 1.99 -0.07 -27.16
N VAL A 469 2.36 -0.13 -28.44
CA VAL A 469 2.16 1.00 -29.38
C VAL A 469 0.67 1.17 -29.70
N GLU A 470 -0.07 0.07 -29.83
CA GLU A 470 -1.50 0.10 -30.13
C GLU A 470 -2.34 0.67 -28.98
N GLU A 471 -1.96 0.51 -27.71
CA GLU A 471 -2.71 1.05 -26.58
C GLU A 471 -2.51 2.56 -26.37
N VAL A 472 -1.39 3.13 -26.83
CA VAL A 472 -1.08 4.55 -26.62
C VAL A 472 -2.11 5.45 -27.30
N GLY A 473 -2.67 6.39 -26.53
CA GLY A 473 -3.67 7.36 -26.99
C GLY A 473 -5.10 6.84 -27.00
N LYS A 474 -5.34 5.54 -26.76
CA LYS A 474 -6.68 4.93 -26.74
C LYS A 474 -7.37 5.07 -25.38
N VAL A 475 -7.62 6.32 -24.98
CA VAL A 475 -8.28 6.66 -23.70
C VAL A 475 -9.66 6.02 -23.59
N GLY A 476 -10.45 6.00 -24.66
CA GLY A 476 -11.79 5.40 -24.67
C GLY A 476 -11.79 3.91 -24.33
N GLN A 477 -10.85 3.14 -24.90
CA GLN A 477 -10.70 1.70 -24.61
C GLN A 477 -10.22 1.45 -23.19
N SER A 478 -9.31 2.30 -22.69
CA SER A 478 -8.87 2.24 -21.30
C SER A 478 -10.01 2.53 -20.31
N VAL A 479 -10.95 3.41 -20.70
CA VAL A 479 -12.19 3.70 -19.95
C VAL A 479 -13.16 2.53 -19.99
N GLU A 480 -13.39 1.96 -21.15
CA GLU A 480 -14.28 0.81 -21.29
C GLU A 480 -13.78 -0.38 -20.46
N ALA A 481 -12.50 -0.74 -20.60
CA ALA A 481 -11.89 -1.85 -19.86
C ALA A 481 -11.87 -1.64 -18.34
N GLY A 482 -11.76 -0.39 -17.89
CA GLY A 482 -11.68 -0.07 -16.46
C GLY A 482 -12.99 0.25 -15.76
N VAL A 483 -14.04 0.52 -16.52
CA VAL A 483 -15.35 0.91 -15.97
C VAL A 483 -16.47 0.11 -16.61
N GLY A 484 -16.58 0.13 -17.95
CA GLY A 484 -17.65 -0.53 -18.70
C GLY A 484 -17.72 -2.03 -18.44
N ASP A 485 -16.62 -2.75 -18.68
CA ASP A 485 -16.56 -4.21 -18.55
C ASP A 485 -16.82 -4.69 -17.10
N ARG A 486 -16.56 -3.83 -16.11
CA ARG A 486 -16.76 -4.12 -14.68
C ARG A 486 -18.19 -3.88 -14.17
N LEU A 487 -19.08 -3.37 -15.04
CA LEU A 487 -20.48 -3.06 -14.75
C LEU A 487 -21.43 -4.03 -15.46
N SER A 488 -21.16 -5.33 -15.30
CA SER A 488 -21.93 -6.44 -15.88
C SER A 488 -22.23 -7.50 -14.81
N GLY A 489 -23.13 -8.44 -15.11
CA GLY A 489 -23.50 -9.52 -14.19
C GLY A 489 -24.69 -9.21 -13.28
N ASP A 490 -24.62 -9.63 -12.00
CA ASP A 490 -25.73 -9.51 -11.04
C ASP A 490 -26.14 -8.03 -10.82
N PRO A 491 -27.45 -7.68 -10.94
CA PRO A 491 -27.89 -6.29 -10.83
C PRO A 491 -27.61 -5.62 -9.48
N THR A 492 -27.56 -6.39 -8.38
CA THR A 492 -27.27 -5.84 -7.05
C THR A 492 -25.78 -5.59 -6.88
N TYR A 493 -24.95 -6.53 -7.34
CA TYR A 493 -23.50 -6.39 -7.38
C TYR A 493 -23.10 -5.16 -8.21
N THR A 494 -23.71 -4.96 -9.38
CA THR A 494 -23.48 -3.76 -10.21
C THR A 494 -23.88 -2.46 -9.49
N ARG A 495 -24.96 -2.45 -8.69
CA ARG A 495 -25.30 -1.27 -7.84
C ARG A 495 -24.23 -0.98 -6.78
N MET A 496 -23.63 -2.01 -6.20
CA MET A 496 -22.53 -1.83 -5.25
C MET A 496 -21.26 -1.32 -5.92
N GLN A 497 -20.99 -1.73 -7.16
CA GLN A 497 -19.91 -1.16 -7.97
C GLN A 497 -20.12 0.34 -8.23
N TYR A 498 -21.36 0.77 -8.52
CA TYR A 498 -21.67 2.20 -8.62
C TYR A 498 -21.45 2.94 -7.29
N LEU A 499 -21.78 2.35 -6.14
CA LEU A 499 -21.52 2.96 -4.83
C LEU A 499 -20.03 3.28 -4.63
N ARG A 500 -19.17 2.33 -4.97
CA ARG A 500 -17.70 2.43 -4.94
C ARG A 500 -17.18 3.52 -5.89
N MET A 501 -17.73 3.62 -7.11
CA MET A 501 -17.42 4.69 -8.05
C MET A 501 -17.86 6.07 -7.52
N MET A 502 -19.07 6.18 -6.98
CA MET A 502 -19.61 7.42 -6.42
C MET A 502 -18.80 7.88 -5.20
N ALA A 503 -18.37 6.97 -4.34
CA ALA A 503 -17.50 7.28 -3.20
C ALA A 503 -16.18 7.90 -3.67
N SER A 504 -15.52 7.28 -4.67
CA SER A 504 -14.25 7.76 -5.24
C SER A 504 -14.41 9.10 -5.96
N GLY A 505 -15.44 9.23 -6.80
CA GLY A 505 -15.75 10.46 -7.51
C GLY A 505 -16.14 11.61 -6.57
N GLY A 506 -16.92 11.31 -5.52
CA GLY A 506 -17.28 12.26 -4.47
C GLY A 506 -16.06 12.74 -3.69
N PHE A 507 -15.15 11.84 -3.33
CA PHE A 507 -13.88 12.19 -2.68
C PHE A 507 -13.03 13.12 -3.55
N ALA A 508 -12.89 12.79 -4.84
CA ALA A 508 -12.20 13.63 -5.81
C ALA A 508 -12.84 15.01 -5.98
N LEU A 509 -14.17 15.08 -6.07
CA LEU A 509 -14.91 16.33 -6.19
C LEU A 509 -14.74 17.21 -4.94
N VAL A 510 -14.85 16.64 -3.74
CA VAL A 510 -14.64 17.37 -2.48
C VAL A 510 -13.18 17.86 -2.37
N GLY A 511 -12.22 17.07 -2.84
CA GLY A 511 -10.83 17.46 -2.95
C GLY A 511 -10.61 18.61 -3.94
N LEU A 512 -11.28 18.58 -5.09
CA LEU A 512 -11.24 19.65 -6.09
C LEU A 512 -11.79 20.97 -5.52
N ILE A 513 -12.91 20.91 -4.79
CA ILE A 513 -13.45 22.07 -4.06
C ILE A 513 -12.39 22.62 -3.08
N GLY A 514 -11.71 21.73 -2.35
CA GLY A 514 -10.65 22.09 -1.41
C GLY A 514 -9.47 22.79 -2.08
N TRP A 515 -9.08 22.32 -3.27
CA TRP A 515 -8.06 22.96 -4.09
C TRP A 515 -8.46 24.36 -4.55
N PHE A 516 -9.74 24.61 -4.86
CA PHE A 516 -10.25 25.94 -5.21
C PHE A 516 -10.35 26.89 -4.01
N VAL A 517 -10.85 26.39 -2.87
CA VAL A 517 -11.04 27.15 -1.63
C VAL A 517 -9.69 27.52 -0.99
N TRP A 518 -8.68 26.67 -1.13
CA TRP A 518 -7.38 26.88 -0.52
C TRP A 518 -6.57 27.96 -1.24
N ARG A 519 -6.28 29.07 -0.53
CA ARG A 519 -5.64 30.27 -1.12
C ARG A 519 -4.13 30.38 -0.89
N THR A 520 -3.46 29.40 -0.29
CA THR A 520 -1.99 29.52 -0.10
C THR A 520 -1.28 29.36 -1.44
N LYS A 521 -0.63 30.43 -1.90
CA LYS A 521 -0.09 30.54 -3.27
C LYS A 521 1.08 29.57 -3.56
N ARG A 522 1.86 29.15 -2.56
CA ARG A 522 3.14 28.44 -2.78
C ARG A 522 3.00 26.99 -3.26
N THR A 523 2.09 26.21 -2.67
CA THR A 523 1.96 24.77 -2.95
C THR A 523 0.75 24.42 -3.81
N ARG A 524 -0.18 25.35 -4.02
CA ARG A 524 -1.47 25.09 -4.67
C ARG A 524 -1.34 24.52 -6.09
N LEU A 525 -0.55 25.18 -6.95
CA LEU A 525 -0.40 24.76 -8.34
C LEU A 525 0.23 23.37 -8.43
N ILE A 526 1.39 23.18 -7.79
CA ILE A 526 2.10 21.90 -7.85
C ILE A 526 1.28 20.77 -7.22
N ALA A 527 0.63 20.98 -6.07
CA ALA A 527 -0.20 19.94 -5.46
C ALA A 527 -1.42 19.59 -6.34
N GLY A 528 -2.00 20.55 -7.08
CA GLY A 528 -3.03 20.26 -8.08
C GLY A 528 -2.50 19.44 -9.26
N LEU A 529 -1.31 19.78 -9.77
CA LEU A 529 -0.64 19.01 -10.83
C LEU A 529 -0.30 17.59 -10.37
N LEU A 530 0.10 17.41 -9.11
CA LEU A 530 0.37 16.09 -8.54
C LEU A 530 -0.91 15.24 -8.41
N CYS A 531 -2.06 15.84 -8.08
CA CYS A 531 -3.35 15.14 -8.12
C CYS A 531 -3.76 14.76 -9.55
N ALA A 532 -3.42 15.58 -10.54
CA ALA A 532 -3.75 15.33 -11.95
C ALA A 532 -2.76 14.37 -12.64
N ALA A 533 -1.52 14.27 -12.16
CA ALA A 533 -0.44 13.52 -12.79
C ALA A 533 -0.79 12.04 -13.07
N PRO A 534 -1.45 11.28 -12.18
CA PRO A 534 -1.83 9.90 -12.46
C PRO A 534 -2.77 9.74 -13.66
N PHE A 535 -3.62 10.73 -13.94
CA PHE A 535 -4.57 10.65 -15.05
C PHE A 535 -3.91 10.76 -16.43
N LEU A 536 -2.67 11.26 -16.49
CA LEU A 536 -1.87 11.21 -17.73
C LEU A 536 -1.50 9.77 -18.11
N LEU A 537 -1.49 8.84 -17.16
CA LEU A 537 -1.20 7.42 -17.43
C LEU A 537 -2.32 6.73 -18.20
N VAL A 538 -3.57 7.20 -18.09
CA VAL A 538 -4.72 6.65 -18.84
C VAL A 538 -4.51 6.82 -20.35
N ALA A 539 -3.79 7.87 -20.77
CA ALA A 539 -3.45 8.08 -22.17
C ALA A 539 -2.31 7.20 -22.66
N LEU A 540 -1.56 6.55 -21.76
CA LEU A 540 -0.41 5.73 -22.12
C LEU A 540 -0.76 4.27 -22.29
N GLN A 541 -1.54 3.70 -21.38
CA GLN A 541 -1.93 2.29 -21.43
C GLN A 541 -3.13 1.98 -20.51
N SER A 542 -3.88 0.94 -20.85
CA SER A 542 -5.04 0.48 -20.09
C SER A 542 -4.64 -0.29 -18.82
N TYR A 543 -3.46 -0.91 -18.82
CA TYR A 543 -2.95 -1.78 -17.76
C TYR A 543 -3.98 -2.85 -17.37
N GLY A 544 -4.41 -3.67 -18.35
CA GLY A 544 -5.43 -4.71 -18.10
C GLY A 544 -6.75 -4.13 -17.56
N GLY A 545 -7.12 -2.93 -17.99
CA GLY A 545 -8.30 -2.19 -17.53
C GLY A 545 -8.17 -1.55 -16.14
N GLU A 546 -7.07 -1.72 -15.42
CA GLU A 546 -6.99 -1.24 -14.05
C GLU A 546 -6.59 0.24 -13.92
N MET A 547 -6.08 0.85 -15.00
CA MET A 547 -5.39 2.15 -14.91
C MET A 547 -6.25 3.27 -14.31
N ILE A 548 -7.52 3.36 -14.68
CA ILE A 548 -8.40 4.44 -14.23
C ILE A 548 -8.64 4.40 -12.73
N ILE A 549 -8.85 3.20 -12.20
CA ILE A 549 -9.07 3.03 -10.76
C ILE A 549 -7.75 3.29 -10.01
N ARG A 550 -6.61 2.88 -10.58
CA ARG A 550 -5.27 3.19 -10.07
C ARG A 550 -5.00 4.69 -10.03
N CYS A 551 -5.52 5.49 -10.97
CA CYS A 551 -5.34 6.95 -10.93
C CYS A 551 -5.88 7.56 -9.63
N PHE A 552 -7.04 7.09 -9.15
CA PHE A 552 -7.59 7.53 -7.87
C PHE A 552 -6.66 7.19 -6.70
N LEU A 553 -6.22 5.94 -6.62
CA LEU A 553 -5.28 5.49 -5.58
C LEU A 553 -4.00 6.34 -5.60
N LEU A 554 -3.39 6.52 -6.77
CA LEU A 554 -2.12 7.23 -6.93
C LEU A 554 -2.24 8.74 -6.61
N ALA A 555 -3.40 9.34 -6.86
CA ALA A 555 -3.69 10.74 -6.52
C ALA A 555 -4.04 10.93 -5.03
N SER A 556 -4.60 9.90 -4.39
CA SER A 556 -5.19 9.98 -3.05
C SER A 556 -4.26 10.56 -1.94
N PRO A 557 -2.93 10.32 -1.90
CA PRO A 557 -2.06 10.88 -0.86
C PRO A 557 -1.99 12.40 -0.90
N VAL A 558 -2.12 13.01 -2.08
CA VAL A 558 -2.11 14.48 -2.27
C VAL A 558 -3.52 15.06 -2.24
N LEU A 559 -4.52 14.27 -2.64
CA LEU A 559 -5.94 14.64 -2.65
C LEU A 559 -6.55 14.73 -1.23
N ALA A 560 -6.22 13.81 -0.33
CA ALA A 560 -6.76 13.77 1.04
C ALA A 560 -6.52 15.06 1.86
N PRO A 561 -5.36 15.74 1.77
CA PRO A 561 -5.17 17.10 2.28
C PRO A 561 -6.22 18.12 1.84
N PHE A 562 -6.65 18.08 0.58
CA PHE A 562 -7.66 19.01 0.08
C PHE A 562 -9.05 18.67 0.56
N VAL A 563 -9.40 17.38 0.68
CA VAL A 563 -10.65 16.95 1.31
C VAL A 563 -10.73 17.44 2.75
N ALA A 564 -9.65 17.24 3.53
CA ALA A 564 -9.57 17.72 4.90
C ALA A 564 -9.73 19.25 5.01
N LEU A 565 -9.18 20.00 4.04
CA LEU A 565 -9.35 21.46 3.95
C LEU A 565 -10.79 21.87 3.68
N THR A 566 -11.49 21.20 2.77
CA THR A 566 -12.92 21.44 2.49
C THR A 566 -13.75 21.21 3.74
N LEU A 567 -13.58 20.06 4.40
CA LEU A 567 -14.32 19.73 5.62
C LEU A 567 -14.04 20.71 6.75
N ALA A 568 -12.79 21.15 6.93
CA ALA A 568 -12.45 22.15 7.93
C ALA A 568 -13.02 23.54 7.59
N TRP A 569 -13.08 23.91 6.32
CA TRP A 569 -13.70 25.15 5.87
C TRP A 569 -15.20 25.16 6.12
N VAL A 570 -15.90 24.08 5.77
CA VAL A 570 -17.34 23.89 6.08
C VAL A 570 -17.55 23.93 7.60
N GLY A 571 -16.75 23.18 8.36
CA GLY A 571 -16.83 23.15 9.83
C GLY A 571 -16.65 24.53 10.47
N HIS A 572 -15.72 25.34 9.96
CA HIS A 572 -15.52 26.71 10.44
C HIS A 572 -16.72 27.62 10.13
N ARG A 573 -17.32 27.49 8.94
CA ARG A 573 -18.54 28.25 8.58
C ARG A 573 -19.71 27.91 9.49
N ILE A 574 -19.86 26.62 9.80
CA ILE A 574 -20.86 26.11 10.73
C ILE A 574 -20.59 26.65 12.15
N ASP A 575 -19.35 26.62 12.65
CA ASP A 575 -18.98 27.18 13.96
C ASP A 575 -19.29 28.68 14.08
N MET A 576 -18.96 29.46 13.05
CA MET A 576 -19.24 30.90 13.01
C MET A 576 -20.75 31.20 13.08
N ALA A 577 -21.58 30.43 12.38
CA ALA A 577 -23.03 30.57 12.45
C ALA A 577 -23.58 30.25 13.85
N ARG A 578 -22.95 29.32 14.57
CA ARG A 578 -23.37 28.90 15.92
C ARG A 578 -23.06 29.90 17.00
N ARG A 579 -21.88 30.51 16.96
CA ARG A 579 -21.46 31.52 17.95
C ARG A 579 -22.38 32.74 17.99
N ARG A 580 -23.21 32.94 16.96
CA ARG A 580 -24.23 33.99 16.88
C ARG A 580 -25.55 33.65 17.57
N ARG A 581 -25.75 32.41 18.07
CA ARG A 581 -27.00 31.97 18.74
C ARG A 581 -26.75 31.59 20.22
N PRO A 582 -27.53 32.12 21.18
CA PRO A 582 -27.45 31.71 22.58
C PRO A 582 -28.00 30.28 22.78
N GLY A 583 -27.34 29.45 23.61
CA GLY A 583 -27.69 28.03 23.85
C GLY A 583 -26.65 26.99 23.38
N SER A 584 -25.35 27.33 23.42
CA SER A 584 -24.26 26.66 22.68
C SER A 584 -23.97 25.20 23.03
N SER A 585 -24.28 24.72 24.24
CA SER A 585 -23.87 23.38 24.71
C SER A 585 -24.59 22.23 23.97
N ARG A 586 -25.92 22.32 23.82
CA ARG A 586 -26.72 21.31 23.07
C ARG A 586 -26.30 21.24 21.60
N LEU A 587 -25.97 22.38 21.01
CA LEU A 587 -25.55 22.48 19.62
C LEU A 587 -24.15 21.88 19.40
N THR A 588 -23.22 22.02 20.35
CA THR A 588 -21.93 21.33 20.33
C THR A 588 -22.07 19.81 20.42
N ALA A 589 -22.93 19.32 21.32
CA ALA A 589 -23.21 17.90 21.47
C ALA A 589 -23.80 17.28 20.18
N LEU A 590 -24.83 17.92 19.61
CA LEU A 590 -25.45 17.52 18.33
C LEU A 590 -24.41 17.39 17.20
N THR A 591 -23.36 18.20 17.22
CA THR A 591 -22.39 18.26 16.11
C THR A 591 -21.28 17.29 16.26
N SER A 592 -20.87 17.07 17.49
CA SER A 592 -20.01 15.93 17.80
C SER A 592 -20.73 14.65 17.39
N MET A 593 -22.03 14.51 17.69
CA MET A 593 -22.85 13.38 17.24
C MET A 593 -22.91 13.26 15.72
N VAL A 594 -23.25 14.33 14.99
CA VAL A 594 -23.29 14.31 13.51
C VAL A 594 -21.92 13.96 12.91
N LEU A 595 -20.82 14.48 13.48
CA LEU A 595 -19.47 14.13 13.04
C LEU A 595 -19.14 12.66 13.33
N CYS A 596 -19.54 12.12 14.49
CA CYS A 596 -19.37 10.70 14.81
C CYS A 596 -20.15 9.83 13.82
N VAL A 597 -21.40 10.19 13.51
CA VAL A 597 -22.22 9.50 12.51
C VAL A 597 -21.56 9.58 11.13
N ALA A 598 -21.01 10.74 10.74
CA ALA A 598 -20.33 10.88 9.45
C ALA A 598 -19.06 10.02 9.37
N VAL A 599 -18.22 10.00 10.41
CA VAL A 599 -17.01 9.15 10.45
C VAL A 599 -17.38 7.66 10.47
N PHE A 600 -18.41 7.28 11.23
CA PHE A 600 -18.96 5.93 11.23
C PHE A 600 -19.47 5.52 9.85
N ALA A 601 -20.26 6.39 9.18
CA ALA A 601 -20.79 6.15 7.85
C ALA A 601 -19.67 6.00 6.79
N VAL A 602 -18.60 6.79 6.89
CA VAL A 602 -17.41 6.61 6.04
C VAL A 602 -16.76 5.24 6.28
N GLY A 603 -16.63 4.80 7.54
CA GLY A 603 -16.11 3.47 7.86
C GLY A 603 -16.99 2.32 7.33
N VAL A 604 -18.31 2.46 7.42
CA VAL A 604 -19.26 1.49 6.83
C VAL A 604 -19.14 1.48 5.31
N LEU A 605 -19.13 2.65 4.67
CA LEU A 605 -18.95 2.79 3.22
C LEU A 605 -17.65 2.16 2.75
N GLU A 606 -16.54 2.39 3.47
CA GLU A 606 -15.24 1.80 3.16
C GLU A 606 -15.25 0.28 3.31
N THR A 607 -15.85 -0.24 4.39
CA THR A 607 -15.98 -1.70 4.60
C THR A 607 -16.79 -2.34 3.47
N THR A 608 -17.90 -1.72 3.07
CA THR A 608 -18.71 -2.14 1.92
C THR A 608 -17.88 -2.13 0.63
N ASN A 609 -17.22 -1.01 0.33
CA ASN A 609 -16.49 -0.85 -0.92
C ASN A 609 -15.26 -1.75 -1.00
N ARG A 610 -14.52 -1.91 0.09
CA ARG A 610 -13.30 -2.74 0.11
C ARG A 610 -13.64 -4.23 0.13
N GLY A 611 -14.67 -4.62 0.88
CA GLY A 611 -15.09 -6.01 1.02
C GLY A 611 -16.12 -6.49 -0.01
N LEU A 612 -16.46 -5.68 -1.02
CA LEU A 612 -17.47 -6.02 -2.03
C LEU A 612 -17.13 -7.32 -2.78
N ASN A 613 -15.86 -7.50 -3.14
CA ASN A 613 -15.40 -8.60 -3.98
C ASN A 613 -15.02 -9.87 -3.17
N THR A 614 -15.20 -9.85 -1.85
CA THR A 614 -14.75 -10.92 -0.93
C THR A 614 -15.20 -12.31 -1.38
N ALA A 615 -16.41 -12.45 -1.94
CA ALA A 615 -16.97 -13.73 -2.40
C ALA A 615 -16.09 -14.48 -3.41
N PHE A 616 -15.35 -13.76 -4.27
CA PHE A 616 -14.48 -14.35 -5.29
C PHE A 616 -12.99 -13.97 -5.18
N GLU A 617 -12.63 -13.22 -4.14
CA GLU A 617 -11.24 -12.81 -3.84
C GLU A 617 -10.69 -13.45 -2.57
N ALA A 618 -11.54 -13.72 -1.57
CA ALA A 618 -11.11 -14.24 -0.28
C ALA A 618 -10.80 -15.72 -0.35
N SER A 619 -9.57 -16.10 0.01
CA SER A 619 -9.15 -17.50 0.09
C SER A 619 -9.35 -18.00 1.52
N THR A 620 -9.78 -19.26 1.65
CA THR A 620 -9.86 -19.94 2.95
C THR A 620 -8.59 -20.72 3.21
N ARG A 621 -8.29 -21.00 4.48
CA ARG A 621 -7.15 -21.86 4.83
C ARG A 621 -7.27 -23.27 4.24
N ASP A 622 -8.47 -23.84 4.26
CA ASP A 622 -8.75 -25.15 3.66
C ASP A 622 -8.43 -25.14 2.16
N GLU A 623 -8.84 -24.10 1.45
CA GLU A 623 -8.51 -23.94 0.04
C GLU A 623 -6.99 -23.89 -0.19
N VAL A 624 -6.25 -23.08 0.58
CA VAL A 624 -4.79 -22.97 0.42
C VAL A 624 -4.11 -24.31 0.67
N VAL A 625 -4.45 -25.00 1.76
CA VAL A 625 -3.86 -26.30 2.13
C VAL A 625 -4.19 -27.37 1.10
N LEU A 626 -5.46 -27.51 0.71
CA LEU A 626 -5.89 -28.50 -0.28
C LEU A 626 -5.29 -28.23 -1.66
N THR A 627 -5.12 -26.96 -2.02
CA THR A 627 -4.44 -26.58 -3.28
C THR A 627 -2.98 -26.97 -3.23
N ASP A 628 -2.26 -26.65 -2.16
CA ASP A 628 -0.84 -26.99 -2.05
C ASP A 628 -0.63 -28.52 -2.00
N GLU A 629 -1.53 -29.28 -1.37
CA GLU A 629 -1.52 -30.76 -1.39
C GLU A 629 -1.83 -31.32 -2.78
N PHE A 630 -2.87 -30.80 -3.45
CA PHE A 630 -3.24 -31.19 -4.81
C PHE A 630 -2.07 -30.93 -5.78
N MET A 631 -1.46 -29.75 -5.68
CA MET A 631 -0.33 -29.36 -6.52
C MET A 631 0.94 -30.19 -6.23
N ALA A 632 1.09 -30.75 -5.04
CA ALA A 632 2.22 -31.61 -4.68
C ALA A 632 2.02 -33.07 -5.11
N THR A 633 0.78 -33.51 -5.30
CA THR A 633 0.43 -34.91 -5.58
C THR A 633 -0.03 -35.16 -7.02
N ILE A 634 -0.37 -34.10 -7.77
CA ILE A 634 -0.83 -34.22 -9.14
C ILE A 634 0.26 -34.83 -10.04
N PRO A 635 -0.08 -35.79 -10.92
CA PRO A 635 0.88 -36.36 -11.86
C PRO A 635 1.49 -35.29 -12.79
N PRO A 636 2.76 -35.46 -13.20
CA PRO A 636 3.38 -34.54 -14.13
C PRO A 636 2.62 -34.47 -15.46
N ASP A 637 2.69 -33.31 -16.13
CA ASP A 637 2.05 -32.97 -17.40
C ASP A 637 0.51 -33.02 -17.42
N SER A 638 -0.14 -33.23 -16.26
CA SER A 638 -1.59 -33.27 -16.14
C SER A 638 -2.26 -31.97 -16.61
N LEU A 639 -3.35 -32.09 -17.37
CA LEU A 639 -4.23 -31.00 -17.74
C LEU A 639 -5.30 -30.78 -16.66
N VAL A 640 -5.24 -29.62 -16.01
CA VAL A 640 -6.21 -29.19 -15.00
C VAL A 640 -7.11 -28.12 -15.60
N MET A 641 -8.41 -28.36 -15.65
CA MET A 641 -9.40 -27.37 -16.06
C MET A 641 -10.00 -26.67 -14.84
N SER A 642 -9.98 -25.34 -14.84
CA SER A 642 -10.70 -24.51 -13.85
C SER A 642 -11.87 -23.80 -14.52
N PHE A 643 -13.01 -23.76 -13.82
CA PHE A 643 -14.24 -23.13 -14.31
C PHE A 643 -14.24 -21.60 -14.28
N SER A 644 -13.16 -21.00 -13.80
CA SER A 644 -13.00 -19.54 -13.75
C SER A 644 -11.53 -19.16 -13.74
N HIS A 645 -11.25 -17.86 -13.86
CA HIS A 645 -9.93 -17.28 -13.60
C HIS A 645 -9.64 -17.07 -12.11
N ALA A 646 -10.44 -17.62 -11.20
CA ALA A 646 -10.33 -17.43 -9.77
C ALA A 646 -9.69 -18.55 -8.91
N PRO A 647 -8.93 -19.54 -9.41
CA PRO A 647 -8.19 -20.46 -8.54
C PRO A 647 -6.89 -19.79 -8.05
N HIS A 648 -7.03 -18.78 -7.21
CA HIS A 648 -5.95 -17.83 -6.91
C HIS A 648 -4.78 -18.46 -6.15
N SER A 649 -5.05 -19.48 -5.33
CA SER A 649 -4.11 -20.22 -4.49
C SER A 649 -3.10 -21.09 -5.25
N VAL A 650 -3.41 -21.47 -6.51
CA VAL A 650 -2.58 -22.36 -7.34
C VAL A 650 -1.18 -21.76 -7.61
N GLY A 651 -1.07 -20.43 -7.68
CA GLY A 651 0.17 -19.74 -7.97
C GLY A 651 0.76 -20.08 -9.36
N ILE A 652 1.99 -19.65 -9.62
CA ILE A 652 2.74 -19.98 -10.85
C ILE A 652 3.82 -21.00 -10.48
N ARG A 653 3.73 -22.24 -10.99
CA ARG A 653 4.69 -23.33 -10.68
C ARG A 653 5.35 -23.99 -11.89
N ARG A 654 4.73 -23.97 -13.08
CA ARG A 654 5.25 -24.61 -14.30
C ARG A 654 6.62 -24.09 -14.76
N THR A 655 7.07 -22.97 -14.21
CA THR A 655 8.40 -22.39 -14.41
C THR A 655 9.52 -23.16 -13.74
N LEU A 656 9.26 -23.76 -12.56
CA LEU A 656 10.23 -24.54 -11.80
C LEU A 656 10.19 -26.01 -12.18
N ASP A 657 9.02 -26.47 -12.63
CA ASP A 657 8.79 -27.83 -13.08
C ASP A 657 8.26 -27.79 -14.52
N PRO A 658 9.10 -28.04 -15.54
CA PRO A 658 8.68 -28.14 -16.93
C PRO A 658 7.58 -29.18 -17.14
N HIS A 659 7.53 -30.19 -16.27
CA HIS A 659 6.52 -31.24 -16.22
C HIS A 659 5.42 -30.92 -15.20
N GLY A 660 5.34 -29.69 -14.70
CA GLY A 660 4.26 -29.27 -13.81
C GLY A 660 2.90 -29.24 -14.53
N PRO A 661 1.80 -29.23 -13.77
CA PRO A 661 0.45 -29.29 -14.33
C PRO A 661 0.12 -28.08 -15.20
N LYS A 662 -0.68 -28.31 -16.25
CA LYS A 662 -1.15 -27.30 -17.20
C LYS A 662 -2.55 -26.85 -16.80
N PHE A 663 -2.66 -25.60 -16.38
CA PHE A 663 -3.97 -25.01 -16.06
C PHE A 663 -4.62 -24.42 -17.31
N ALA A 664 -5.83 -24.87 -17.59
CA ALA A 664 -6.72 -24.30 -18.60
C ALA A 664 -7.92 -23.63 -17.92
N PHE A 665 -8.27 -22.44 -18.37
CA PHE A 665 -9.41 -21.69 -17.85
C PHE A 665 -10.52 -21.62 -18.89
N ILE A 666 -11.76 -21.44 -18.43
CA ILE A 666 -12.86 -21.07 -19.33
C ILE A 666 -12.57 -19.68 -19.92
N ASP A 667 -12.50 -19.59 -21.24
CA ASP A 667 -12.01 -18.42 -22.00
C ASP A 667 -12.98 -17.94 -23.08
N SER A 668 -14.17 -18.54 -23.18
CA SER A 668 -15.13 -18.24 -24.25
C SER A 668 -16.59 -18.37 -23.80
N TYR A 669 -17.45 -17.51 -24.34
CA TYR A 669 -18.90 -17.56 -24.08
C TYR A 669 -19.55 -18.91 -24.43
N PRO A 670 -19.20 -19.60 -25.53
CA PRO A 670 -19.70 -20.94 -25.80
C PRO A 670 -19.38 -21.94 -24.68
N CYS A 671 -18.16 -21.90 -24.14
CA CYS A 671 -17.75 -22.75 -23.01
C CYS A 671 -18.47 -22.35 -21.71
N LEU A 672 -18.65 -21.04 -21.45
CA LEU A 672 -19.41 -20.53 -20.31
C LEU A 672 -20.89 -20.94 -20.34
N ASN A 673 -21.49 -21.04 -21.53
CA ASN A 673 -22.92 -21.35 -21.71
C ASN A 673 -23.23 -22.85 -21.58
N ASN A 674 -22.22 -23.73 -21.70
CA ASN A 674 -22.36 -25.17 -21.48
C ASN A 674 -21.04 -25.73 -20.95
N ILE A 675 -20.87 -25.62 -19.62
CA ILE A 675 -19.63 -25.99 -18.93
C ILE A 675 -19.42 -27.51 -18.99
N ALA A 676 -20.51 -28.29 -18.91
CA ALA A 676 -20.42 -29.74 -18.96
C ALA A 676 -19.87 -30.23 -20.31
N LEU A 677 -20.45 -29.75 -21.42
CA LEU A 677 -19.98 -30.06 -22.77
C LEU A 677 -18.56 -29.56 -23.00
N CYS A 678 -18.22 -28.35 -22.52
CA CYS A 678 -16.87 -27.82 -22.67
C CYS A 678 -15.83 -28.66 -21.91
N THR A 679 -16.18 -29.11 -20.71
CA THR A 679 -15.32 -30.00 -19.90
C THR A 679 -15.12 -31.32 -20.62
N GLU A 680 -16.18 -31.87 -21.21
CA GLU A 680 -16.09 -33.10 -22.00
C GLU A 680 -15.19 -32.93 -23.24
N GLN A 681 -15.35 -31.84 -23.99
CA GLN A 681 -14.59 -31.57 -25.22
C GLN A 681 -13.11 -31.32 -24.95
N ARG A 682 -12.77 -30.72 -23.81
CA ARG A 682 -11.39 -30.47 -23.41
C ARG A 682 -10.70 -31.68 -22.79
N ASP A 683 -11.48 -32.68 -22.35
CA ASP A 683 -11.03 -33.95 -21.74
C ASP A 683 -9.87 -33.77 -20.73
N PRO A 684 -10.02 -32.91 -19.70
CA PRO A 684 -8.95 -32.68 -18.73
C PRO A 684 -8.74 -33.90 -17.82
N ASP A 685 -7.54 -34.01 -17.26
CA ASP A 685 -7.20 -35.02 -16.25
C ASP A 685 -7.88 -34.72 -14.91
N PHE A 686 -7.98 -33.43 -14.58
CA PHE A 686 -8.64 -32.94 -13.38
C PHE A 686 -9.50 -31.71 -13.67
N VAL A 687 -10.60 -31.59 -12.94
CA VAL A 687 -11.42 -30.38 -12.89
C VAL A 687 -11.27 -29.77 -11.49
N TYR A 688 -10.79 -28.53 -11.43
CA TYR A 688 -10.53 -27.80 -10.20
C TYR A 688 -11.56 -26.67 -10.03
N ILE A 689 -12.46 -26.84 -9.08
CA ILE A 689 -13.61 -25.96 -8.87
C ILE A 689 -13.48 -25.31 -7.49
N THR A 690 -13.36 -23.99 -7.44
CA THR A 690 -13.33 -23.22 -6.18
C THR A 690 -14.65 -22.50 -5.95
N ASN A 691 -15.01 -22.28 -4.69
CA ASN A 691 -16.13 -21.40 -4.34
C ASN A 691 -15.92 -20.01 -4.92
N GLN A 692 -14.69 -19.50 -4.91
CA GLN A 692 -14.33 -18.22 -5.53
C GLN A 692 -14.71 -18.18 -7.01
N GLY A 693 -14.41 -19.25 -7.73
CA GLY A 693 -14.73 -19.38 -9.15
C GLY A 693 -16.23 -19.42 -9.42
N ILE A 694 -16.98 -20.16 -8.62
CA ILE A 694 -18.44 -20.17 -8.69
C ILE A 694 -19.01 -18.78 -8.42
N GLN A 695 -18.54 -18.08 -7.38
CA GLN A 695 -19.01 -16.73 -7.07
C GLN A 695 -18.63 -15.72 -8.15
N MET A 696 -17.48 -15.88 -8.82
CA MET A 696 -17.11 -15.05 -9.97
C MET A 696 -18.10 -15.23 -11.13
N LEU A 697 -18.43 -16.48 -11.47
CA LEU A 697 -19.43 -16.79 -12.51
C LEU A 697 -20.81 -16.22 -12.18
N VAL A 698 -21.25 -16.33 -10.92
CA VAL A 698 -22.55 -15.81 -10.48
C VAL A 698 -22.58 -14.28 -10.50
N LEU A 699 -21.57 -13.63 -9.93
CA LEU A 699 -21.61 -12.18 -9.70
C LEU A 699 -21.18 -11.37 -10.91
N GLN A 700 -20.11 -11.77 -11.62
CA GLN A 700 -19.58 -11.03 -12.77
C GLN A 700 -20.22 -11.47 -14.09
N TYR A 701 -20.52 -12.76 -14.26
CA TYR A 701 -21.11 -13.28 -15.49
C TYR A 701 -22.62 -13.51 -15.40
N GLY A 702 -23.23 -13.30 -14.23
CA GLY A 702 -24.69 -13.41 -14.04
C GLY A 702 -25.24 -14.82 -14.13
N GLN A 703 -24.39 -15.85 -13.97
CA GLN A 703 -24.79 -17.25 -14.05
C GLN A 703 -25.69 -17.64 -12.87
N ASP A 704 -26.67 -18.52 -13.12
CA ASP A 704 -27.54 -19.00 -12.07
C ASP A 704 -26.83 -20.06 -11.19
N PRO A 705 -26.83 -19.93 -9.84
CA PRO A 705 -26.16 -20.89 -8.98
C PRO A 705 -26.70 -22.32 -9.04
N SER A 706 -28.00 -22.49 -9.31
CA SER A 706 -28.61 -23.84 -9.42
C SER A 706 -28.24 -24.49 -10.75
N TRP A 707 -28.19 -23.70 -11.83
CA TRP A 707 -27.68 -24.15 -13.12
C TRP A 707 -26.20 -24.56 -13.04
N LEU A 708 -25.34 -23.79 -12.37
CA LEU A 708 -23.93 -24.14 -12.20
C LEU A 708 -23.76 -25.48 -11.47
N ARG A 709 -24.55 -25.74 -10.41
CA ARG A 709 -24.54 -27.05 -9.75
C ARG A 709 -24.99 -28.16 -10.69
N GLN A 710 -26.07 -27.94 -11.44
CA GLN A 710 -26.54 -28.89 -12.44
C GLN A 710 -25.45 -29.22 -13.48
N GLN A 711 -24.67 -28.24 -13.92
CA GLN A 711 -23.55 -28.47 -14.85
C GLN A 711 -22.41 -29.30 -14.22
N ILE A 712 -22.12 -29.09 -12.93
CA ILE A 712 -21.14 -29.92 -12.20
C ILE A 712 -21.66 -31.35 -12.07
N ASP A 713 -22.92 -31.51 -11.68
CA ASP A 713 -23.58 -32.81 -11.54
C ASP A 713 -23.59 -33.54 -12.88
N GLU A 714 -23.89 -32.86 -13.99
CA GLU A 714 -23.85 -33.41 -15.35
C GLU A 714 -22.46 -33.95 -15.73
N VAL A 715 -21.38 -33.25 -15.36
CA VAL A 715 -20.00 -33.74 -15.55
C VAL A 715 -19.75 -35.04 -14.77
N VAL A 716 -20.22 -35.12 -13.53
CA VAL A 716 -20.06 -36.30 -12.67
C VAL A 716 -20.92 -37.47 -13.17
N ASP A 717 -22.15 -37.19 -13.58
CA ASP A 717 -23.14 -38.16 -14.07
C ASP A 717 -22.70 -38.85 -15.37
N THR A 718 -21.77 -38.24 -16.13
CA THR A 718 -21.14 -38.92 -17.28
C THR A 718 -20.37 -40.19 -16.87
N GLY A 719 -20.05 -40.37 -15.59
CA GLY A 719 -19.22 -41.47 -15.09
C GLY A 719 -17.74 -41.37 -15.45
N ARG A 720 -17.34 -40.38 -16.27
CA ARG A 720 -15.94 -40.13 -16.66
C ARG A 720 -15.14 -39.42 -15.59
N PHE A 721 -15.78 -38.69 -14.68
CA PHE A 721 -15.14 -37.95 -13.61
C PHE A 721 -15.62 -38.44 -12.24
N ARG A 722 -14.69 -38.62 -11.30
CA ARG A 722 -14.97 -38.95 -9.91
C ARG A 722 -14.58 -37.80 -8.99
N VAL A 723 -15.44 -37.49 -8.04
CA VAL A 723 -15.15 -36.50 -6.99
C VAL A 723 -14.07 -37.07 -6.06
N THR A 724 -12.93 -36.39 -5.96
CA THR A 724 -11.80 -36.77 -5.09
C THR A 724 -11.72 -35.89 -3.85
N VAL A 725 -12.04 -34.61 -4.00
CA VAL A 725 -12.16 -33.64 -2.90
C VAL A 725 -13.52 -32.96 -3.02
N ASN A 726 -14.23 -32.84 -1.91
CA ASN A 726 -15.52 -32.16 -1.84
C ASN A 726 -15.63 -31.38 -0.52
N THR A 727 -15.29 -30.11 -0.57
CA THR A 727 -15.41 -29.18 0.56
C THR A 727 -16.22 -27.95 0.13
N PRO A 728 -16.74 -27.16 1.08
CA PRO A 728 -17.38 -25.88 0.76
C PRO A 728 -16.48 -24.89 0.00
N SER A 729 -15.16 -25.01 0.14
CA SER A 729 -14.19 -24.11 -0.51
C SER A 729 -13.71 -24.60 -1.86
N VAL A 730 -13.46 -25.91 -1.98
CA VAL A 730 -12.86 -26.54 -3.16
C VAL A 730 -13.48 -27.90 -3.44
N GLN A 731 -13.77 -28.16 -4.71
CA GLN A 731 -14.15 -29.45 -5.26
C GLN A 731 -13.17 -29.85 -6.38
N ILE A 732 -12.64 -31.07 -6.31
CA ILE A 732 -11.70 -31.60 -7.31
C ILE A 732 -12.28 -32.87 -7.91
N LEU A 733 -12.46 -32.86 -9.23
CA LEU A 733 -12.89 -34.03 -10.00
C LEU A 733 -11.69 -34.62 -10.73
N ARG A 734 -11.55 -35.94 -10.72
CA ARG A 734 -10.50 -36.67 -11.44
C ARG A 734 -11.09 -37.51 -12.55
N ASN A 735 -10.47 -37.47 -13.73
CA ASN A 735 -10.84 -38.31 -14.86
C ASN A 735 -10.49 -39.79 -14.60
N VAL A 736 -11.46 -40.68 -14.83
CA VAL A 736 -11.36 -42.13 -14.55
C VAL A 736 -10.42 -42.84 -15.52
N LYS A 737 -10.13 -42.25 -16.68
CA LYS A 737 -9.14 -42.78 -17.64
C LYS A 737 -7.74 -42.94 -17.04
N ASN A 738 -7.42 -42.20 -15.98
CA ASN A 738 -6.06 -42.11 -15.41
C ASN A 738 -5.73 -43.18 -14.34
N GLY A 739 -6.49 -44.28 -14.26
CA GLY A 739 -6.25 -45.40 -13.35
C GLY A 739 -6.22 -45.03 -11.85
N PRO A 740 -6.12 -46.00 -10.92
CA PRO A 740 -5.82 -45.70 -9.53
C PRO A 740 -4.32 -45.34 -9.41
N THR A 741 -4.00 -44.15 -8.90
CA THR A 741 -2.67 -43.89 -8.32
C THR A 741 -2.70 -44.46 -6.91
N SER A 742 -1.94 -45.52 -6.70
CA SER A 742 -1.70 -46.18 -5.41
C SER A 742 -1.11 -45.24 -4.37
#